data_AF-A0A8B8GG38-F1
#
_entry.id   AF-A0A8B8GG38-F1
#
_cell.length_a   1.000
_cell.length_b   1.000
_cell.length_c   1.000
_cell.angle_alpha   90.00
_cell.angle_beta   90.00
_cell.angle_gamma   90.00
#
_symmetry.space_group_name_H-M   'P 1'
#
loop_
_entity.id
_entity.type
_entity.pdbx_description
1 polymer ?
#
loop_
_entity_poly.entity_id
_entity_poly.type
_entity_poly.pdbx_seq_one_letter_code
_entity_poly.pdbx_strand_id
1 'polypeptide(L)'
;MEVGDIFKNNNTQNMFSQLGNFVGNEFIPSDDCYIILIHIYEQLNKKDQNSRHLRQIIGLSQILKRDLLPMLLAVNNNKILGILIKILTSIMLPIEYLIPANSMTNDEHGFATMLNLNWALATSKVACANINTIKRIIQIIKESSMKLSNATGGPRHFNVIICDCLRFIKHILHIPNDQSQNRILWILFSEHFDEVIIDLINTSGREQWAILTIELIALIFKNQHVDHMSKLLSKTIISDSSEGNESNTSSHPKNGTSCLQESSDGSNSEDNDIDRHFKTRFNDKKFKAHLMDKQGKKSNFPEQHSISRSVNKEKNTKYLLKESLLLNENCGLKKNNIKDIKSKNAPVRHQYDDKIHKTITINPISKRKIKLRMKKFTKKKSKTKFNLPISPNKVPIEVCITHFLQNFTLRFMRNGFNTLVAEVYNLLTTNSQLNIDTSPYFWILTYFCRFCKLGGIELKSIRRIISFKLISFSVHEGLKISEQLMIAKRQRSPDIQLRVRHLHLVIMSIKEIVQVIKFYLLSSVSSPIYSELIKDLKGSNSSESIIWAKDLMSIFLLCIRHYDSNIQPIEYLHDLIITNHIVLSLFDNLKDFWNLNYSITSHIKKFAAPDIMYKYGIVLQNYKGNSELVNDAVLTMIHHIIEEMGNSSVFFPPIIFKTFLNLYVKKEYLSKKWSDLIEDVIL
;
A
#
# COMPACT_ATOMS: atom_id res chain seq x y z
N MET A 1 35.64 -24.67 -32.18
CA MET A 1 34.35 -24.69 -32.92
C MET A 1 33.58 -23.46 -32.53
N GLU A 2 33.00 -22.76 -33.49
CA GLU A 2 32.25 -21.52 -33.22
C GLU A 2 30.89 -21.86 -32.60
N VAL A 3 30.49 -21.11 -31.57
CA VAL A 3 29.22 -21.31 -30.83
C VAL A 3 27.99 -21.20 -31.75
N GLY A 4 28.14 -20.56 -32.92
CA GLY A 4 27.09 -20.37 -33.90
C GLY A 4 26.62 -21.62 -34.65
N ASP A 5 27.38 -22.71 -34.70
CA ASP A 5 27.03 -23.88 -35.54
C ASP A 5 26.22 -24.97 -34.83
N ILE A 6 26.25 -25.03 -33.48
CA ILE A 6 25.52 -26.05 -32.71
C ILE A 6 23.99 -25.77 -32.68
N PHE A 7 23.59 -24.51 -32.89
CA PHE A 7 22.23 -24.05 -32.58
C PHE A 7 21.41 -23.49 -33.76
N LYS A 8 21.92 -23.56 -35.00
CA LYS A 8 21.23 -23.03 -36.20
C LYS A 8 19.89 -23.72 -36.55
N ASN A 9 19.66 -24.96 -36.11
CA ASN A 9 18.50 -25.78 -36.54
C ASN A 9 17.76 -26.54 -35.40
N ASN A 10 18.07 -26.31 -34.12
CA ASN A 10 17.44 -27.07 -33.04
C ASN A 10 16.12 -26.43 -32.57
N ASN A 11 15.03 -27.21 -32.62
CA ASN A 11 13.76 -26.89 -31.98
C ASN A 11 13.99 -26.45 -30.53
N THR A 12 13.32 -25.38 -30.09
CA THR A 12 13.52 -24.80 -28.75
C THR A 12 13.36 -25.81 -27.62
N GLN A 13 12.44 -26.78 -27.75
CA GLN A 13 12.26 -27.88 -26.79
C GLN A 13 13.50 -28.77 -26.63
N ASN A 14 14.27 -29.01 -27.71
CA ASN A 14 15.49 -29.83 -27.67
C ASN A 14 16.60 -29.16 -26.85
N MET A 15 16.65 -27.83 -26.80
CA MET A 15 17.65 -27.09 -26.00
C MET A 15 17.44 -27.30 -24.50
N PHE A 16 16.18 -27.32 -24.03
CA PHE A 16 15.91 -27.51 -22.61
C PHE A 16 16.13 -28.95 -22.14
N SER A 17 15.89 -29.96 -23.00
CA SER A 17 16.27 -31.35 -22.72
C SER A 17 17.79 -31.59 -22.65
N GLN A 18 18.60 -30.67 -23.16
CA GLN A 18 20.08 -30.76 -23.09
C GLN A 18 20.67 -30.11 -21.82
N LEU A 19 19.85 -29.46 -20.99
CA LEU A 19 20.32 -28.78 -19.77
C LEU A 19 20.78 -29.74 -18.66
N GLY A 20 20.23 -30.96 -18.63
CA GLY A 20 20.48 -31.95 -17.59
C GLY A 20 19.38 -33.01 -17.54
N ASN A 21 19.63 -34.07 -16.77
CA ASN A 21 18.72 -35.21 -16.62
C ASN A 21 18.41 -35.47 -15.14
N PHE A 22 17.25 -36.07 -14.88
CA PHE A 22 16.95 -36.61 -13.55
C PHE A 22 17.59 -37.98 -13.37
N VAL A 23 18.34 -38.15 -12.29
CA VAL A 23 18.80 -39.45 -11.80
C VAL A 23 18.10 -39.70 -10.48
N GLY A 24 17.04 -40.50 -10.53
CA GLY A 24 16.09 -40.63 -9.42
C GLY A 24 15.36 -39.30 -9.16
N ASN A 25 15.48 -38.78 -7.94
CA ASN A 25 14.85 -37.51 -7.53
C ASN A 25 15.78 -36.29 -7.69
N GLU A 26 17.04 -36.48 -8.08
CA GLU A 26 18.03 -35.41 -8.19
C GLU A 26 18.23 -34.98 -9.65
N PHE A 27 18.29 -33.67 -9.88
CA PHE A 27 18.57 -33.10 -11.20
C PHE A 27 20.08 -32.91 -11.37
N ILE A 28 20.67 -33.59 -12.34
CA ILE A 28 22.09 -33.46 -12.67
C ILE A 28 22.24 -32.56 -13.91
N PRO A 29 22.90 -31.39 -13.81
CA PRO A 29 23.15 -30.53 -14.96
C PRO A 29 24.16 -31.17 -15.92
N SER A 30 23.96 -30.93 -17.22
CA SER A 30 24.91 -31.32 -18.28
C SER A 30 26.21 -30.50 -18.22
N ASP A 31 27.32 -31.03 -18.75
CA ASP A 31 28.60 -30.30 -18.81
C ASP A 31 28.48 -28.99 -19.62
N ASP A 32 27.72 -29.02 -20.72
CA ASP A 32 27.44 -27.85 -21.59
C ASP A 32 26.34 -26.90 -21.04
N CYS A 33 25.76 -27.21 -19.87
CA CYS A 33 24.61 -26.49 -19.30
C CYS A 33 24.83 -24.97 -19.24
N TYR A 34 26.04 -24.52 -18.89
CA TYR A 34 26.37 -23.09 -18.84
C TYR A 34 26.25 -22.39 -20.20
N ILE A 35 26.72 -23.03 -21.28
CA ILE A 35 26.69 -22.48 -22.65
C ILE A 35 25.25 -22.44 -23.15
N ILE A 36 24.49 -23.51 -22.94
CA ILE A 36 23.07 -23.61 -23.31
C ILE A 36 22.26 -22.52 -22.59
N LEU A 37 22.49 -22.29 -21.30
CA LEU A 37 21.81 -21.24 -20.54
C LEU A 37 22.15 -19.82 -21.04
N ILE A 38 23.41 -19.54 -21.39
CA ILE A 38 23.76 -18.25 -22.00
C ILE A 38 22.97 -18.04 -23.30
N HIS A 39 22.94 -19.04 -24.19
CA HIS A 39 22.22 -18.94 -25.45
C HIS A 39 20.70 -18.72 -25.24
N ILE A 40 20.08 -19.43 -24.30
CA ILE A 40 18.67 -19.22 -23.92
C ILE A 40 18.44 -17.79 -23.38
N TYR A 41 19.33 -17.29 -22.53
CA TYR A 41 19.25 -15.94 -21.97
C TYR A 41 19.36 -14.86 -23.06
N GLU A 42 20.28 -15.03 -24.01
CA GLU A 42 20.43 -14.14 -25.16
C GLU A 42 19.17 -14.13 -26.04
N GLN A 43 18.58 -15.29 -26.33
CA GLN A 43 17.32 -15.36 -27.08
C GLN A 43 16.15 -14.68 -26.34
N LEU A 44 16.04 -14.87 -25.01
CA LEU A 44 14.98 -14.27 -24.20
C LEU A 44 15.06 -12.74 -24.09
N ASN A 45 16.23 -12.14 -24.31
CA ASN A 45 16.45 -10.70 -24.19
C ASN A 45 16.38 -9.93 -25.52
N LYS A 46 16.20 -10.62 -26.66
CA LYS A 46 15.91 -9.97 -27.93
C LYS A 46 14.55 -9.25 -27.83
N LYS A 47 14.48 -7.99 -28.24
CA LYS A 47 13.24 -7.17 -28.21
C LYS A 47 12.30 -7.45 -29.39
N ASP A 48 12.31 -8.69 -29.89
CA ASP A 48 11.61 -9.12 -31.09
C ASP A 48 10.35 -9.95 -30.77
N GLN A 49 9.68 -10.45 -31.81
CA GLN A 49 8.55 -11.37 -31.67
C GLN A 49 9.00 -12.77 -31.23
N ASN A 50 10.24 -13.15 -31.52
CA ASN A 50 10.79 -14.46 -31.20
C ASN A 50 10.94 -14.66 -29.69
N SER A 51 11.37 -13.64 -28.93
CA SER A 51 11.45 -13.75 -27.48
C SER A 51 10.07 -13.88 -26.81
N ARG A 52 9.03 -13.22 -27.35
CA ARG A 52 7.63 -13.42 -26.92
C ARG A 52 7.15 -14.84 -27.20
N HIS A 53 7.42 -15.36 -28.39
CA HIS A 53 7.07 -16.74 -28.76
C HIS A 53 7.82 -17.77 -27.89
N LEU A 54 9.12 -17.57 -27.62
CA LEU A 54 9.92 -18.42 -26.74
C LEU A 54 9.34 -18.47 -25.31
N ARG A 55 8.88 -17.33 -24.77
CA ARG A 55 8.19 -17.26 -23.46
C ARG A 55 6.89 -18.05 -23.44
N GLN A 56 6.09 -17.98 -24.51
CA GLN A 56 4.88 -18.79 -24.67
C GLN A 56 5.21 -20.29 -24.69
N ILE A 57 6.22 -20.72 -25.45
CA ILE A 57 6.67 -22.12 -25.48
C ILE A 57 7.10 -22.58 -24.09
N ILE A 58 7.91 -21.81 -23.37
CA ILE A 58 8.39 -22.11 -22.01
C ILE A 58 7.21 -22.30 -21.03
N GLY A 59 6.19 -21.44 -21.13
CA GLY A 59 4.96 -21.58 -20.34
C GLY A 59 4.14 -22.81 -20.72
N LEU A 60 3.83 -22.99 -22.00
CA LEU A 60 3.01 -24.11 -22.50
C LEU A 60 3.62 -25.48 -22.17
N SER A 61 4.93 -25.62 -22.32
CA SER A 61 5.66 -26.86 -22.01
C SER A 61 6.05 -27.03 -20.53
N GLN A 62 5.69 -26.07 -19.67
CA GLN A 62 5.96 -26.09 -18.22
C GLN A 62 7.45 -26.29 -17.85
N ILE A 63 8.38 -25.90 -18.74
CA ILE A 63 9.84 -26.02 -18.60
C ILE A 63 10.34 -25.44 -17.27
N LEU A 64 9.72 -24.35 -16.81
CA LEU A 64 10.02 -23.76 -15.51
C LEU A 64 9.86 -24.78 -14.37
N LYS A 65 8.72 -25.46 -14.32
CA LYS A 65 8.37 -26.44 -13.27
C LYS A 65 9.18 -27.73 -13.42
N ARG A 66 9.38 -28.19 -14.66
CA ARG A 66 9.99 -29.49 -14.98
C ARG A 66 11.51 -29.47 -14.88
N ASP A 67 12.15 -28.41 -15.38
CA ASP A 67 13.60 -28.40 -15.63
C ASP A 67 14.30 -27.30 -14.80
N LEU A 68 13.85 -26.04 -14.91
CA LEU A 68 14.59 -24.89 -14.35
C LEU A 68 14.51 -24.78 -12.82
N LEU A 69 13.35 -25.03 -12.21
CA LEU A 69 13.19 -24.97 -10.76
C LEU A 69 13.90 -26.13 -10.04
N PRO A 70 13.86 -27.39 -10.53
CA PRO A 70 14.70 -28.47 -9.99
C PRO A 70 16.19 -28.18 -10.13
N MET A 71 16.64 -27.64 -11.26
CA MET A 71 18.03 -27.22 -11.45
C MET A 71 18.47 -26.12 -10.46
N LEU A 72 17.60 -25.17 -10.11
CA LEU A 72 17.87 -24.14 -9.09
C LEU A 72 18.14 -24.75 -7.69
N LEU A 73 17.49 -25.87 -7.38
CA LEU A 73 17.69 -26.60 -6.11
C LEU A 73 19.01 -27.38 -6.10
N ALA A 74 19.38 -28.01 -7.23
CA ALA A 74 20.57 -28.85 -7.34
C ALA A 74 21.89 -28.06 -7.55
N VAL A 75 21.86 -26.97 -8.31
CA VAL A 75 23.09 -26.27 -8.73
C VAL A 75 23.69 -25.44 -7.58
N ASN A 76 24.96 -25.72 -7.25
CA ASN A 76 25.79 -24.94 -6.32
C ASN A 76 26.85 -24.06 -7.02
N ASN A 77 27.05 -24.19 -8.35
CA ASN A 77 28.02 -23.41 -9.09
C ASN A 77 27.52 -21.97 -9.33
N ASN A 78 28.17 -20.97 -8.70
CA ASN A 78 27.80 -19.55 -8.79
C ASN A 78 27.64 -19.01 -10.23
N LYS A 79 28.40 -19.54 -11.22
CA LYS A 79 28.30 -19.08 -12.62
C LYS A 79 26.99 -19.56 -13.27
N ILE A 80 26.68 -20.84 -13.12
CA ILE A 80 25.44 -21.48 -13.63
C ILE A 80 24.23 -20.90 -12.88
N LEU A 81 24.34 -20.75 -11.55
CA LEU A 81 23.32 -20.13 -10.71
C LEU A 81 23.00 -18.69 -11.15
N GLY A 82 24.02 -17.88 -11.42
CA GLY A 82 23.86 -16.48 -11.85
C GLY A 82 23.13 -16.34 -13.19
N ILE A 83 23.46 -17.17 -14.19
CA ILE A 83 22.74 -17.15 -15.47
C ILE A 83 21.33 -17.75 -15.35
N LEU A 84 21.14 -18.78 -14.53
CA LEU A 84 19.83 -19.38 -14.25
C LEU A 84 18.87 -18.38 -13.60
N ILE A 85 19.29 -17.66 -12.55
CA ILE A 85 18.45 -16.64 -11.90
C ILE A 85 18.08 -15.53 -12.90
N LYS A 86 19.00 -15.12 -13.79
CA LYS A 86 18.70 -14.15 -14.84
C LYS A 86 17.67 -14.66 -15.85
N ILE A 87 17.70 -15.94 -16.22
CA ILE A 87 16.69 -16.58 -17.07
C ILE A 87 15.34 -16.62 -16.34
N LEU A 88 15.32 -17.04 -15.07
CA LEU A 88 14.11 -17.06 -14.24
C LEU A 88 13.47 -15.66 -14.12
N THR A 89 14.27 -14.64 -13.79
CA THR A 89 13.87 -13.23 -13.75
C THR A 89 13.37 -12.74 -15.11
N SER A 90 14.02 -13.15 -16.20
CA SER A 90 13.58 -12.82 -17.55
C SER A 90 12.23 -13.46 -17.85
N ILE A 91 12.04 -14.77 -17.64
CA ILE A 91 10.76 -15.46 -17.91
C ILE A 91 9.61 -14.86 -17.10
N MET A 92 9.83 -14.47 -15.83
CA MET A 92 8.81 -13.83 -14.99
C MET A 92 8.53 -12.36 -15.32
N LEU A 93 9.25 -11.75 -16.27
CA LEU A 93 9.10 -10.32 -16.58
C LEU A 93 7.62 -9.97 -16.86
N PRO A 94 7.00 -9.04 -16.11
CA PRO A 94 5.59 -8.71 -16.26
C PRO A 94 5.23 -8.24 -17.67
N ILE A 95 3.99 -8.50 -18.08
CA ILE A 95 3.54 -8.34 -19.48
C ILE A 95 3.62 -6.89 -19.97
N GLU A 96 3.50 -5.93 -19.06
CA GLU A 96 3.62 -4.49 -19.30
C GLU A 96 5.01 -4.07 -19.81
N TYR A 97 6.05 -4.88 -19.54
CA TYR A 97 7.40 -4.68 -20.09
C TYR A 97 7.64 -5.46 -21.41
N LEU A 98 6.76 -6.40 -21.75
CA LEU A 98 6.86 -7.24 -22.96
C LEU A 98 6.04 -6.71 -24.13
N ILE A 99 4.99 -5.94 -23.86
CA ILE A 99 4.01 -5.45 -24.83
C ILE A 99 3.89 -3.91 -24.72
N PRO A 100 4.10 -3.15 -25.82
CA PRO A 100 3.81 -1.72 -25.85
C PRO A 100 2.31 -1.46 -25.62
N ALA A 101 1.99 -0.52 -24.74
CA ALA A 101 0.63 -0.29 -24.23
C ALA A 101 -0.46 -0.01 -25.30
N ASN A 102 -0.08 0.39 -26.52
CA ASN A 102 -0.99 0.91 -27.54
C ASN A 102 -1.10 0.09 -28.83
N SER A 103 -0.44 -1.08 -28.96
CA SER A 103 -0.36 -1.79 -30.26
C SER A 103 -1.08 -3.14 -30.35
N MET A 104 -1.32 -3.85 -29.25
CA MET A 104 -1.75 -5.27 -29.29
C MET A 104 -3.23 -5.53 -28.97
N THR A 105 -4.04 -4.50 -28.71
CA THR A 105 -5.47 -4.65 -28.40
C THR A 105 -6.39 -4.67 -29.63
N ASN A 106 -5.88 -4.25 -30.79
CA ASN A 106 -6.68 -3.98 -31.98
C ASN A 106 -6.47 -5.04 -33.10
N ASP A 107 -5.55 -5.98 -32.88
CA ASP A 107 -5.23 -7.10 -33.77
C ASP A 107 -5.52 -8.41 -33.02
N GLU A 108 -6.26 -9.33 -33.65
CA GLU A 108 -6.61 -10.62 -33.06
C GLU A 108 -5.36 -11.44 -32.69
N HIS A 109 -4.31 -11.36 -33.50
CA HIS A 109 -3.04 -12.03 -33.23
C HIS A 109 -2.29 -11.40 -32.04
N GLY A 110 -2.34 -10.07 -31.91
CA GLY A 110 -1.84 -9.33 -30.75
C GLY A 110 -2.57 -9.72 -29.45
N PHE A 111 -3.90 -9.79 -29.50
CA PHE A 111 -4.73 -10.16 -28.35
C PHE A 111 -4.51 -11.61 -27.91
N ALA A 112 -4.48 -12.56 -28.86
CA ALA A 112 -4.14 -13.96 -28.58
C ALA A 112 -2.72 -14.11 -28.00
N THR A 113 -1.76 -13.34 -28.53
CA THR A 113 -0.38 -13.31 -28.00
C THR A 113 -0.33 -12.84 -26.54
N MET A 114 -1.10 -11.80 -26.21
CA MET A 114 -1.23 -11.26 -24.85
C MET A 114 -1.86 -12.27 -23.89
N LEU A 115 -2.95 -12.94 -24.29
CA LEU A 115 -3.59 -13.99 -23.48
C LEU A 115 -2.63 -15.15 -23.19
N ASN A 116 -1.93 -15.64 -24.20
CA ASN A 116 -0.98 -16.75 -24.05
C ASN A 116 0.20 -16.38 -23.13
N LEU A 117 0.69 -15.13 -23.19
CA LEU A 117 1.73 -14.63 -22.28
C LEU A 117 1.22 -14.49 -20.84
N ASN A 118 0.01 -13.96 -20.63
CA ASN A 118 -0.60 -13.88 -19.30
C ASN A 118 -0.83 -15.27 -18.69
N TRP A 119 -1.30 -16.23 -19.48
CA TRP A 119 -1.44 -17.62 -19.05
C TRP A 119 -0.09 -18.24 -18.68
N ALA A 120 0.94 -18.05 -19.51
CA ALA A 120 2.30 -18.53 -19.23
C ALA A 120 2.87 -17.95 -17.93
N LEU A 121 2.68 -16.65 -17.68
CA LEU A 121 3.08 -15.98 -16.43
C LEU A 121 2.28 -16.49 -15.23
N ALA A 122 0.97 -16.68 -15.36
CA ALA A 122 0.12 -17.19 -14.29
C ALA A 122 0.47 -18.63 -13.89
N THR A 123 0.66 -19.54 -14.86
CA THR A 123 1.10 -20.91 -14.57
C THR A 123 2.51 -20.94 -13.97
N SER A 124 3.39 -20.06 -14.46
CA SER A 124 4.76 -19.92 -13.94
C SER A 124 4.77 -19.45 -12.49
N LYS A 125 3.94 -18.47 -12.13
CA LYS A 125 3.79 -17.99 -10.76
C LYS A 125 3.30 -19.11 -9.82
N VAL A 126 2.36 -19.95 -10.27
CA VAL A 126 1.90 -21.12 -9.49
C VAL A 126 3.04 -22.13 -9.29
N ALA A 127 3.88 -22.39 -10.30
CA ALA A 127 5.05 -23.24 -10.15
C ALA A 127 6.10 -22.66 -9.17
N CYS A 128 6.31 -21.34 -9.19
CA CYS A 128 7.18 -20.63 -8.25
C CYS A 128 6.64 -20.57 -6.81
N ALA A 129 5.35 -20.82 -6.57
CA ALA A 129 4.73 -20.83 -5.23
C ALA A 129 5.06 -22.11 -4.40
N ASN A 130 6.29 -22.59 -4.53
CA ASN A 130 6.87 -23.72 -3.84
C ASN A 130 7.84 -23.23 -2.76
N ILE A 131 7.74 -23.78 -1.54
CA ILE A 131 8.63 -23.43 -0.43
C ILE A 131 10.10 -23.66 -0.78
N ASN A 132 10.44 -24.78 -1.40
CA ASN A 132 11.84 -25.11 -1.69
C ASN A 132 12.48 -24.07 -2.62
N THR A 133 11.74 -23.62 -3.64
CA THR A 133 12.17 -22.57 -4.58
C THR A 133 12.44 -21.25 -3.88
N ILE A 134 11.46 -20.74 -3.12
CA ILE A 134 11.58 -19.44 -2.45
C ILE A 134 12.66 -19.48 -1.36
N LYS A 135 12.70 -20.58 -0.58
CA LYS A 135 13.74 -20.84 0.43
C LYS A 135 15.14 -20.82 -0.18
N ARG A 136 15.34 -21.49 -1.33
CA ARG A 136 16.62 -21.50 -2.05
C ARG A 136 17.03 -20.10 -2.51
N ILE A 137 16.11 -19.29 -3.04
CA ILE A 137 16.38 -17.89 -3.40
C ILE A 137 16.78 -17.07 -2.16
N ILE A 138 16.05 -17.20 -1.05
CA ILE A 138 16.37 -16.52 0.22
C ILE A 138 17.75 -16.94 0.76
N GLN A 139 18.08 -18.24 0.68
CA GLN A 139 19.40 -18.76 1.04
C GLN A 139 20.51 -18.13 0.17
N ILE A 140 20.32 -18.06 -1.15
CA ILE A 140 21.28 -17.45 -2.08
C ILE A 140 21.53 -15.98 -1.74
N ILE A 141 20.48 -15.22 -1.36
CA ILE A 141 20.63 -13.83 -0.89
C ILE A 141 21.46 -13.79 0.40
N LYS A 142 21.10 -14.60 1.42
CA LYS A 142 21.81 -14.66 2.70
C LYS A 142 23.30 -15.03 2.52
N GLU A 143 23.59 -16.05 1.71
CA GLU A 143 24.96 -16.46 1.39
C GLU A 143 25.75 -15.38 0.64
N SER A 144 25.13 -14.72 -0.34
CA SER A 144 25.77 -13.64 -1.11
C SER A 144 26.07 -12.43 -0.22
N SER A 145 25.17 -12.10 0.71
CA SER A 145 25.36 -11.03 1.70
C SER A 145 26.50 -11.34 2.68
N MET A 146 26.59 -12.58 3.18
CA MET A 146 27.69 -13.02 4.06
C MET A 146 29.05 -13.04 3.34
N LYS A 147 29.07 -13.42 2.05
CA LYS A 147 30.28 -13.36 1.22
C LYS A 147 30.70 -11.91 0.95
N LEU A 148 29.75 -10.99 0.82
CA LEU A 148 30.00 -9.55 0.65
C LEU A 148 30.59 -8.90 1.90
N SER A 149 30.14 -9.25 3.11
CA SER A 149 30.69 -8.69 4.37
C SER A 149 32.12 -9.13 4.67
N ASN A 150 32.51 -10.30 4.18
CA ASN A 150 33.79 -10.93 4.53
C ASN A 150 34.91 -10.68 3.50
N ALA A 151 34.57 -10.17 2.30
CA ALA A 151 35.53 -9.98 1.22
C ALA A 151 36.26 -8.63 1.31
N THR A 152 37.56 -8.66 1.64
CA THR A 152 38.48 -7.51 1.52
C THR A 152 38.82 -7.24 0.05
N GLY A 153 37.84 -6.71 -0.69
CA GLY A 153 37.92 -6.47 -2.14
C GLY A 153 36.60 -6.84 -2.81
N GLY A 154 35.77 -5.84 -3.11
CA GLY A 154 34.35 -6.01 -3.43
C GLY A 154 34.07 -6.89 -4.66
N PRO A 155 33.50 -8.10 -4.50
CA PRO A 155 33.10 -8.92 -5.63
C PRO A 155 31.75 -8.42 -6.15
N ARG A 156 31.78 -7.44 -7.07
CA ARG A 156 30.59 -6.83 -7.70
C ARG A 156 29.56 -7.84 -8.22
N HIS A 157 30.00 -9.07 -8.52
CA HIS A 157 29.16 -10.19 -8.92
C HIS A 157 28.09 -10.60 -7.88
N PHE A 158 28.40 -10.58 -6.57
CA PHE A 158 27.40 -10.95 -5.54
C PHE A 158 26.26 -9.93 -5.46
N ASN A 159 26.57 -8.66 -5.70
CA ASN A 159 25.56 -7.60 -5.74
C ASN A 159 24.59 -7.81 -6.91
N VAL A 160 25.11 -8.23 -8.07
CA VAL A 160 24.29 -8.60 -9.23
C VAL A 160 23.38 -9.80 -8.90
N ILE A 161 23.90 -10.85 -8.24
CA ILE A 161 23.08 -12.00 -7.78
C ILE A 161 21.97 -11.54 -6.83
N ILE A 162 22.27 -10.71 -5.82
CA ILE A 162 21.29 -10.19 -4.87
C ILE A 162 20.19 -9.41 -5.62
N CYS A 163 20.57 -8.49 -6.51
CA CYS A 163 19.62 -7.73 -7.31
C CYS A 163 18.78 -8.61 -8.25
N ASP A 164 19.37 -9.63 -8.88
CA ASP A 164 18.65 -10.56 -9.75
C ASP A 164 17.67 -11.46 -8.97
N CYS A 165 18.03 -11.90 -7.76
CA CYS A 165 17.11 -12.58 -6.84
C CYS A 165 15.96 -11.67 -6.39
N LEU A 166 16.24 -10.42 -6.01
CA LEU A 166 15.21 -9.46 -5.61
C LEU A 166 14.27 -9.11 -6.77
N ARG A 167 14.80 -8.96 -8.00
CA ARG A 167 14.00 -8.80 -9.23
C ARG A 167 13.10 -10.02 -9.47
N PHE A 168 13.60 -11.24 -9.30
CA PHE A 168 12.80 -12.45 -9.43
C PHE A 168 11.60 -12.44 -8.48
N ILE A 169 11.81 -12.14 -7.19
CA ILE A 169 10.74 -12.03 -6.20
C ILE A 169 9.78 -10.87 -6.56
N LYS A 170 10.30 -9.72 -6.99
CA LYS A 170 9.49 -8.58 -7.46
C LYS A 170 8.57 -8.99 -8.60
N HIS A 171 9.10 -9.67 -9.61
CA HIS A 171 8.36 -10.12 -10.79
C HIS A 171 7.26 -11.13 -10.40
N ILE A 172 7.58 -12.11 -9.55
CA ILE A 172 6.61 -13.08 -9.00
C ILE A 172 5.44 -12.37 -8.28
N LEU A 173 5.73 -11.36 -7.46
CA LEU A 173 4.72 -10.60 -6.71
C LEU A 173 3.93 -9.62 -7.58
N HIS A 174 4.47 -9.18 -8.72
CA HIS A 174 3.83 -8.26 -9.65
C HIS A 174 2.79 -8.96 -10.55
N ILE A 175 3.08 -10.19 -11.01
CA ILE A 175 2.17 -10.96 -11.86
C ILE A 175 0.81 -11.16 -11.14
N PRO A 176 -0.33 -10.80 -11.75
CA PRO A 176 -1.64 -10.89 -11.10
C PRO A 176 -2.08 -12.36 -10.95
N ASN A 177 -2.35 -12.79 -9.71
CA ASN A 177 -3.04 -14.02 -9.33
C ASN A 177 -3.14 -14.02 -7.79
N ASP A 178 -4.33 -13.74 -7.24
CA ASP A 178 -4.51 -13.51 -5.79
C ASP A 178 -4.41 -14.79 -4.95
N GLN A 179 -4.90 -15.93 -5.49
CA GLN A 179 -4.84 -17.23 -4.81
C GLN A 179 -3.39 -17.64 -4.49
N SER A 180 -2.48 -17.41 -5.44
CA SER A 180 -1.04 -17.67 -5.24
C SER A 180 -0.34 -16.55 -4.47
N GLN A 181 -0.80 -15.30 -4.53
CA GLN A 181 -0.17 -14.16 -3.85
C GLN A 181 -0.04 -14.39 -2.34
N ASN A 182 -1.14 -14.77 -1.69
CA ASN A 182 -1.14 -15.04 -0.24
C ASN A 182 -0.23 -16.23 0.12
N ARG A 183 -0.16 -17.26 -0.73
CA ARG A 183 0.78 -18.39 -0.57
C ARG A 183 2.24 -17.97 -0.69
N ILE A 184 2.57 -17.10 -1.65
CA ILE A 184 3.93 -16.60 -1.84
C ILE A 184 4.35 -15.71 -0.66
N LEU A 185 3.49 -14.77 -0.23
CA LEU A 185 3.75 -13.95 0.96
C LEU A 185 3.93 -14.80 2.21
N TRP A 186 3.07 -15.79 2.44
CA TRP A 186 3.19 -16.74 3.54
C TRP A 186 4.55 -17.46 3.56
N ILE A 187 5.01 -17.96 2.42
CA ILE A 187 6.31 -18.64 2.31
C ILE A 187 7.46 -17.66 2.56
N LEU A 188 7.44 -16.45 1.97
CA LEU A 188 8.46 -15.43 2.16
C LEU A 188 8.65 -15.08 3.64
N PHE A 189 7.56 -14.79 4.36
CA PHE A 189 7.62 -14.45 5.78
C PHE A 189 7.94 -15.67 6.67
N SER A 190 7.50 -16.87 6.31
CA SER A 190 7.87 -18.11 7.03
C SER A 190 9.38 -18.43 6.94
N GLU A 191 10.04 -18.05 5.84
CA GLU A 191 11.50 -18.21 5.63
C GLU A 191 12.31 -16.96 6.03
N HIS A 192 11.71 -16.08 6.85
CA HIS A 192 12.35 -14.89 7.45
C HIS A 192 12.86 -13.87 6.42
N PHE A 193 12.09 -13.63 5.35
CA PHE A 193 12.40 -12.61 4.35
C PHE A 193 12.27 -11.17 4.88
N ASP A 194 11.48 -10.95 5.93
CA ASP A 194 11.39 -9.70 6.66
C ASP A 194 12.75 -9.26 7.24
N GLU A 195 13.50 -10.23 7.76
CA GLU A 195 14.85 -10.00 8.31
C GLU A 195 15.82 -9.65 7.19
N VAL A 196 15.78 -10.41 6.09
CA VAL A 196 16.64 -10.20 4.92
C VAL A 196 16.47 -8.80 4.34
N ILE A 197 15.23 -8.31 4.20
CA ILE A 197 14.98 -6.94 3.73
C ILE A 197 15.63 -5.91 4.67
N ILE A 198 15.45 -6.06 5.99
CA ILE A 198 15.97 -5.10 6.97
C ILE A 198 17.49 -5.16 7.06
N ASP A 199 18.10 -6.35 6.96
CA ASP A 199 19.54 -6.52 6.96
C ASP A 199 20.15 -5.92 5.68
N LEU A 200 19.55 -6.16 4.52
CA LEU A 200 19.96 -5.55 3.24
C LEU A 200 19.87 -4.02 3.25
N ILE A 201 18.85 -3.43 3.88
CA ILE A 201 18.75 -1.96 4.06
C ILE A 201 19.89 -1.43 4.93
N ASN A 202 20.37 -2.21 5.90
CA ASN A 202 21.41 -1.80 6.85
C ASN A 202 22.84 -2.20 6.43
N THR A 203 22.99 -3.04 5.42
CA THR A 203 24.30 -3.48 4.88
C THR A 203 24.97 -2.39 4.06
N SER A 204 26.29 -2.49 3.85
CA SER A 204 27.06 -1.68 2.89
C SER A 204 26.72 -2.08 1.44
N GLY A 205 26.71 -1.11 0.51
CA GLY A 205 26.29 -1.36 -0.88
C GLY A 205 24.78 -1.31 -1.13
N ARG A 206 23.97 -0.96 -0.11
CA ARG A 206 22.51 -0.77 -0.18
C ARG A 206 22.01 0.08 -1.34
N GLU A 207 22.82 1.03 -1.79
CA GLU A 207 22.60 1.90 -2.96
C GLU A 207 22.18 1.12 -4.22
N GLN A 208 22.60 -0.14 -4.36
CA GLN A 208 22.39 -0.97 -5.54
C GLN A 208 21.03 -1.69 -5.56
N TRP A 209 20.40 -1.88 -4.39
CA TRP A 209 19.10 -2.55 -4.24
C TRP A 209 18.04 -1.70 -3.53
N ALA A 210 18.35 -0.48 -3.09
CA ALA A 210 17.40 0.40 -2.39
C ALA A 210 16.12 0.66 -3.20
N ILE A 211 16.23 0.95 -4.51
CA ILE A 211 15.09 1.16 -5.41
C ILE A 211 14.24 -0.13 -5.50
N LEU A 212 14.88 -1.28 -5.79
CA LEU A 212 14.22 -2.59 -5.84
C LEU A 212 13.52 -2.93 -4.52
N THR A 213 14.10 -2.54 -3.39
CA THR A 213 13.55 -2.78 -2.05
C THR A 213 12.30 -1.94 -1.81
N ILE A 214 12.27 -0.68 -2.25
CA ILE A 214 11.05 0.16 -2.20
C ILE A 214 9.94 -0.44 -3.07
N GLU A 215 10.24 -0.81 -4.32
CA GLU A 215 9.25 -1.44 -5.20
C GLU A 215 8.69 -2.74 -4.61
N LEU A 216 9.56 -3.56 -4.00
CA LEU A 216 9.18 -4.83 -3.41
C LEU A 216 8.28 -4.65 -2.18
N ILE A 217 8.60 -3.71 -1.30
CA ILE A 217 7.75 -3.37 -0.15
C ILE A 217 6.39 -2.82 -0.63
N ALA A 218 6.36 -2.00 -1.68
CA ALA A 218 5.12 -1.53 -2.27
C ALA A 218 4.24 -2.66 -2.83
N LEU A 219 4.84 -3.69 -3.45
CA LEU A 219 4.11 -4.89 -3.90
C LEU A 219 3.61 -5.76 -2.74
N ILE A 220 4.41 -5.94 -1.68
CA ILE A 220 4.02 -6.70 -0.48
C ILE A 220 2.80 -6.06 0.21
N PHE A 221 2.73 -4.73 0.24
CA PHE A 221 1.65 -3.97 0.90
C PHE A 221 0.54 -3.49 -0.05
N LYS A 222 0.58 -3.84 -1.35
CA LYS A 222 -0.34 -3.36 -2.39
C LYS A 222 -1.83 -3.46 -2.02
N ASN A 223 -2.22 -4.54 -1.35
CA ASN A 223 -3.60 -4.84 -0.96
C ASN A 223 -3.86 -4.61 0.55
N GLN A 224 -2.99 -3.91 1.26
CA GLN A 224 -3.11 -3.64 2.69
C GLN A 224 -3.63 -2.22 2.93
N HIS A 225 -4.76 -2.06 3.61
CA HIS A 225 -5.28 -0.73 3.96
C HIS A 225 -4.60 -0.19 5.22
N VAL A 226 -4.06 1.04 5.13
CA VAL A 226 -3.33 1.67 6.25
C VAL A 226 -4.18 1.78 7.50
N ASP A 227 -5.46 2.15 7.39
CA ASP A 227 -6.34 2.33 8.55
C ASP A 227 -6.62 1.03 9.28
N HIS A 228 -6.73 -0.08 8.54
CA HIS A 228 -6.85 -1.42 9.11
C HIS A 228 -5.55 -1.83 9.82
N MET A 229 -4.40 -1.65 9.16
CA MET A 229 -3.09 -1.95 9.73
C MET A 229 -2.81 -1.11 10.99
N SER A 230 -3.16 0.18 11.00
CA SER A 230 -3.01 1.09 12.15
C SER A 230 -3.88 0.67 13.34
N LYS A 231 -5.15 0.27 13.09
CA LYS A 231 -6.06 -0.28 14.12
C LYS A 231 -5.58 -1.60 14.71
N LEU A 232 -4.81 -2.39 13.94
CA LEU A 232 -4.21 -3.64 14.44
C LEU A 232 -2.94 -3.35 15.24
N LEU A 233 -2.01 -2.55 14.69
CA LEU A 233 -0.76 -2.19 15.35
C LEU A 233 -0.98 -1.48 16.70
N SER A 234 -1.97 -0.60 16.80
CA SER A 234 -2.32 0.05 18.06
C SER A 234 -2.78 -0.95 19.13
N LYS A 235 -3.58 -1.96 18.78
CA LYS A 235 -3.95 -3.05 19.70
C LYS A 235 -2.73 -3.85 20.16
N THR A 236 -1.85 -4.23 19.25
CA THR A 236 -0.64 -5.02 19.54
C THR A 236 0.33 -4.25 20.47
N ILE A 237 0.49 -2.94 20.25
CA ILE A 237 1.31 -2.09 21.15
C ILE A 237 0.68 -1.97 22.55
N ILE A 238 -0.66 -1.96 22.65
CA ILE A 238 -1.37 -1.92 23.94
C ILE A 238 -1.24 -3.26 24.67
N SER A 239 -1.41 -4.41 23.99
CA SER A 239 -1.30 -5.74 24.62
C SER A 239 0.09 -5.97 25.21
N ASP A 240 1.16 -5.69 24.44
CA ASP A 240 2.55 -5.77 24.89
C ASP A 240 2.85 -4.87 26.11
N SER A 241 2.07 -3.80 26.32
CA SER A 241 2.20 -2.92 27.48
C SER A 241 1.44 -3.41 28.72
N SER A 242 0.43 -4.27 28.53
CA SER A 242 -0.49 -4.72 29.59
C SER A 242 -0.05 -6.02 30.30
N GLU A 243 0.69 -6.89 29.62
CA GLU A 243 1.23 -8.15 30.19
C GLU A 243 2.31 -7.93 31.29
N GLY A 244 2.66 -6.66 31.59
CA GLY A 244 3.62 -6.32 32.66
C GLY A 244 3.03 -6.18 34.07
N ASN A 245 1.71 -6.33 34.25
CA ASN A 245 1.00 -5.98 35.49
C ASN A 245 0.17 -7.13 36.12
N GLU A 246 0.67 -8.38 36.10
CA GLU A 246 0.17 -9.39 37.04
C GLU A 246 0.80 -9.19 38.43
N SER A 247 0.24 -8.23 39.19
CA SER A 247 0.59 -7.99 40.59
C SER A 247 -0.58 -8.35 41.52
N ASN A 248 -0.53 -9.56 42.07
CA ASN A 248 -1.10 -10.06 43.33
C ASN A 248 -2.06 -9.14 44.12
N THR A 249 -3.29 -9.59 44.31
CA THR A 249 -4.20 -9.51 45.50
C THR A 249 -5.60 -9.90 45.03
N SER A 250 -6.43 -10.76 45.65
CA SER A 250 -6.33 -11.64 46.83
C SER A 250 -7.44 -12.74 46.70
N SER A 251 -7.69 -13.73 47.58
CA SER A 251 -7.29 -13.89 49.00
C SER A 251 -7.09 -15.36 49.46
N HIS A 252 -8.12 -16.01 50.04
CA HIS A 252 -8.07 -17.22 50.90
C HIS A 252 -9.43 -17.97 50.87
N PRO A 253 -9.56 -19.25 51.32
CA PRO A 253 -8.85 -19.83 52.46
C PRO A 253 -8.30 -21.27 52.33
N LYS A 254 -7.70 -21.70 53.45
CA LYS A 254 -6.97 -22.93 53.72
C LYS A 254 -7.90 -24.16 53.70
N ASN A 255 -7.38 -25.28 53.19
CA ASN A 255 -7.15 -26.48 53.99
C ASN A 255 -6.08 -27.32 53.31
N GLY A 256 -5.10 -27.82 54.08
CA GLY A 256 -4.02 -28.62 53.54
C GLY A 256 -4.21 -30.09 53.88
N THR A 257 -3.85 -30.96 52.94
CA THR A 257 -3.18 -32.22 53.29
C THR A 257 -2.20 -32.59 52.18
N SER A 258 -1.20 -33.39 52.53
CA SER A 258 0.03 -33.66 51.78
C SER A 258 -0.15 -34.62 50.59
N CYS A 259 0.69 -34.40 49.57
CA CYS A 259 1.57 -35.37 48.90
C CYS A 259 1.09 -36.82 48.67
N LEU A 260 1.20 -37.29 47.41
CA LEU A 260 1.93 -38.49 46.93
C LEU A 260 1.49 -38.70 45.45
N GLN A 261 2.42 -38.59 44.50
CA GLN A 261 3.26 -39.66 43.89
C GLN A 261 2.56 -40.59 42.89
N GLU A 262 3.05 -40.46 41.65
CA GLU A 262 3.29 -41.46 40.59
C GLU A 262 2.82 -42.92 40.80
N SER A 263 1.96 -43.39 39.89
CA SER A 263 2.03 -44.66 39.13
C SER A 263 0.80 -44.71 38.20
N SER A 264 0.90 -44.74 36.88
CA SER A 264 1.45 -45.77 35.95
C SER A 264 0.54 -46.99 35.77
N ASP A 265 0.30 -47.31 34.49
CA ASP A 265 -0.25 -48.55 33.91
C ASP A 265 -1.74 -48.87 34.07
N GLY A 266 -2.28 -49.62 33.09
CA GLY A 266 -3.63 -50.20 33.15
C GLY A 266 -4.46 -50.09 31.86
N SER A 267 -4.10 -50.87 30.84
CA SER A 267 -4.83 -50.95 29.55
C SER A 267 -6.08 -51.86 29.57
N ASN A 268 -7.08 -51.49 28.76
CA ASN A 268 -8.02 -52.36 28.02
C ASN A 268 -8.99 -53.32 28.75
N SER A 269 -10.29 -53.05 28.58
CA SER A 269 -11.35 -53.95 28.03
C SER A 269 -12.64 -53.13 27.92
N GLU A 270 -13.31 -53.01 26.77
CA GLU A 270 -14.36 -53.93 26.28
C GLU A 270 -15.45 -54.13 27.38
N ASP A 271 -16.72 -53.75 27.17
CA ASP A 271 -17.58 -54.43 26.20
C ASP A 271 -18.98 -53.80 25.96
N ASN A 272 -19.68 -54.33 24.94
CA ASN A 272 -21.15 -54.34 24.69
C ASN A 272 -21.90 -53.16 24.03
N ASP A 273 -22.18 -53.38 22.74
CA ASP A 273 -23.30 -52.88 21.92
C ASP A 273 -24.70 -52.99 22.58
N ILE A 274 -25.63 -52.09 22.21
CA ILE A 274 -27.02 -52.50 21.86
C ILE A 274 -27.52 -51.76 20.59
N ASP A 275 -27.84 -52.61 19.62
CA ASP A 275 -28.76 -52.52 18.48
C ASP A 275 -28.55 -51.71 17.19
N ARG A 276 -29.03 -52.37 16.13
CA ARG A 276 -28.98 -52.02 14.71
C ARG A 276 -30.40 -51.68 14.25
N HIS A 277 -30.54 -50.98 13.12
CA HIS A 277 -31.51 -51.45 12.13
C HIS A 277 -31.06 -51.17 10.68
N PHE A 278 -31.27 -52.18 9.83
CA PHE A 278 -30.73 -52.31 8.48
C PHE A 278 -31.79 -52.09 7.38
N LYS A 279 -31.33 -51.62 6.20
CA LYS A 279 -31.69 -51.98 4.79
C LYS A 279 -31.75 -50.71 3.92
N THR A 280 -30.95 -50.49 2.88
CA THR A 280 -30.60 -51.27 1.65
C THR A 280 -31.77 -51.50 0.68
N ARG A 281 -31.77 -50.81 -0.48
CA ARG A 281 -31.41 -51.38 -1.81
C ARG A 281 -31.64 -50.44 -3.00
N PHE A 282 -30.82 -50.69 -4.03
CA PHE A 282 -30.85 -50.21 -5.42
C PHE A 282 -32.20 -50.29 -6.15
N ASN A 283 -32.34 -49.50 -7.23
CA ASN A 283 -32.65 -50.11 -8.54
C ASN A 283 -32.17 -49.30 -9.76
N ASP A 284 -31.79 -50.03 -10.81
CA ASP A 284 -31.23 -49.55 -12.10
C ASP A 284 -32.28 -49.23 -13.19
N LYS A 285 -31.87 -48.46 -14.22
CA LYS A 285 -32.07 -48.68 -15.68
C LYS A 285 -31.37 -47.53 -16.45
N LYS A 286 -30.32 -47.69 -17.28
CA LYS A 286 -30.18 -48.39 -18.60
C LYS A 286 -31.24 -47.92 -19.62
N PHE A 287 -30.99 -47.59 -20.90
CA PHE A 287 -29.97 -47.84 -21.97
C PHE A 287 -29.76 -46.51 -22.76
N LYS A 288 -28.94 -46.30 -23.80
CA LYS A 288 -27.69 -46.80 -24.45
C LYS A 288 -27.63 -46.07 -25.83
N ALA A 289 -26.46 -45.97 -26.46
CA ALA A 289 -26.20 -45.09 -27.62
C ALA A 289 -26.73 -45.58 -29.00
N HIS A 290 -26.72 -44.68 -30.00
CA HIS A 290 -26.36 -45.02 -31.38
C HIS A 290 -25.72 -43.85 -32.16
N LEU A 291 -24.78 -44.19 -33.05
CA LEU A 291 -24.09 -43.26 -33.97
C LEU A 291 -24.91 -42.98 -35.25
N MET A 292 -24.57 -41.90 -35.95
CA MET A 292 -24.17 -41.97 -37.38
C MET A 292 -23.35 -40.74 -37.82
N ASP A 293 -22.28 -40.99 -38.55
CA ASP A 293 -21.49 -40.02 -39.32
C ASP A 293 -22.26 -39.48 -40.54
N LYS A 294 -21.90 -38.27 -40.99
CA LYS A 294 -21.73 -37.98 -42.43
C LYS A 294 -20.97 -36.68 -42.70
N GLN A 295 -19.96 -36.78 -43.57
CA GLN A 295 -19.11 -35.69 -44.08
C GLN A 295 -19.81 -34.92 -45.22
N GLY A 296 -19.52 -33.62 -45.41
CA GLY A 296 -20.14 -32.83 -46.50
C GLY A 296 -19.56 -31.43 -46.75
N LYS A 297 -18.52 -31.36 -47.57
CA LYS A 297 -17.81 -30.19 -48.16
C LYS A 297 -18.68 -29.00 -48.66
N LYS A 298 -18.10 -27.77 -48.57
CA LYS A 298 -18.26 -26.59 -49.48
C LYS A 298 -19.67 -25.92 -49.48
N SER A 299 -19.89 -24.65 -49.84
CA SER A 299 -19.05 -23.50 -50.26
C SER A 299 -19.88 -22.20 -50.26
N ASN A 300 -19.21 -21.04 -50.14
CA ASN A 300 -19.52 -19.68 -50.67
C ASN A 300 -20.95 -19.07 -50.60
N PHE A 301 -20.97 -17.81 -50.12
CA PHE A 301 -21.81 -16.64 -50.48
C PHE A 301 -22.30 -16.58 -51.96
N PRO A 302 -23.36 -15.80 -52.35
CA PRO A 302 -23.57 -14.40 -51.92
C PRO A 302 -25.04 -13.83 -51.90
N GLU A 303 -25.11 -12.49 -51.83
CA GLU A 303 -26.21 -11.56 -52.21
C GLU A 303 -27.49 -11.52 -51.33
N GLN A 304 -27.81 -10.40 -50.65
CA GLN A 304 -28.22 -9.06 -51.13
C GLN A 304 -29.60 -9.01 -51.82
N HIS A 305 -30.60 -8.43 -51.15
CA HIS A 305 -31.45 -7.35 -51.68
C HIS A 305 -32.26 -6.68 -50.55
N SER A 306 -32.99 -5.61 -50.86
CA SER A 306 -33.29 -4.51 -49.94
C SER A 306 -34.72 -3.94 -50.09
N ILE A 307 -35.10 -2.99 -49.19
CA ILE A 307 -36.31 -2.11 -49.26
C ILE A 307 -37.62 -2.83 -48.80
N SER A 308 -38.55 -2.28 -48.00
CA SER A 308 -38.89 -0.87 -47.62
C SER A 308 -39.43 -0.68 -46.18
N ARG A 309 -39.43 0.60 -45.78
CA ARG A 309 -39.94 1.27 -44.57
C ARG A 309 -41.36 0.90 -44.09
N SER A 310 -41.55 0.95 -42.77
CA SER A 310 -42.60 1.79 -42.15
C SER A 310 -42.09 2.38 -40.82
N VAL A 311 -42.74 3.44 -40.30
CA VAL A 311 -42.16 4.37 -39.31
C VAL A 311 -43.07 4.55 -38.10
N ASN A 312 -42.58 4.29 -36.87
CA ASN A 312 -42.57 5.31 -35.79
C ASN A 312 -42.02 4.86 -34.41
N LYS A 313 -41.42 5.86 -33.73
CA LYS A 313 -41.32 6.08 -32.27
C LYS A 313 -40.43 5.20 -31.35
N GLU A 314 -39.33 5.86 -30.97
CA GLU A 314 -38.85 6.10 -29.59
C GLU A 314 -37.91 5.13 -28.85
N LYS A 315 -36.92 5.79 -28.22
CA LYS A 315 -36.18 5.46 -26.99
C LYS A 315 -35.09 4.38 -27.05
N ASN A 316 -33.87 4.87 -27.28
CA ASN A 316 -32.62 4.28 -26.82
C ASN A 316 -32.70 3.81 -25.36
N THR A 317 -32.45 2.53 -25.10
CA THR A 317 -32.17 2.00 -23.76
C THR A 317 -30.80 1.34 -23.72
N LYS A 318 -29.91 1.86 -22.87
CA LYS A 318 -28.70 1.15 -22.43
C LYS A 318 -29.10 0.05 -21.44
N TYR A 319 -28.78 -1.19 -21.77
CA TYR A 319 -28.58 -2.30 -20.83
C TYR A 319 -27.10 -2.70 -20.99
N LEU A 320 -26.22 -2.78 -19.99
CA LEU A 320 -26.38 -2.94 -18.54
C LEU A 320 -27.12 -4.23 -18.16
N LEU A 321 -26.39 -5.35 -18.30
CA LEU A 321 -26.71 -6.60 -17.65
C LEU A 321 -25.90 -6.70 -16.35
N LYS A 322 -26.64 -6.83 -15.25
CA LYS A 322 -26.16 -7.14 -13.91
C LYS A 322 -27.06 -8.26 -13.40
N GLU A 323 -26.52 -9.47 -13.34
CA GLU A 323 -27.11 -10.60 -12.59
C GLU A 323 -26.05 -11.08 -11.59
N SER A 324 -26.24 -11.25 -10.28
CA SER A 324 -27.39 -11.41 -9.35
C SER A 324 -27.59 -12.84 -8.85
N LEU A 325 -27.23 -13.05 -7.58
CA LEU A 325 -27.80 -14.00 -6.61
C LEU A 325 -27.74 -13.23 -5.27
N LEU A 326 -28.80 -12.83 -4.54
CA LEU A 326 -30.10 -13.44 -4.23
C LEU A 326 -29.91 -14.83 -3.59
N LEU A 327 -30.42 -15.17 -2.39
CA LEU A 327 -31.37 -14.56 -1.43
C LEU A 327 -30.94 -15.02 0.00
N ASN A 328 -31.39 -14.47 1.13
CA ASN A 328 -32.79 -14.41 1.58
C ASN A 328 -32.99 -13.37 2.71
N GLU A 329 -34.00 -12.52 2.58
CA GLU A 329 -34.67 -11.88 3.72
C GLU A 329 -35.92 -12.68 4.08
N ASN A 330 -36.47 -12.47 5.28
CA ASN A 330 -37.92 -12.56 5.44
C ASN A 330 -38.42 -11.48 6.42
N CYS A 331 -39.35 -10.65 5.93
CA CYS A 331 -40.15 -9.70 6.70
C CYS A 331 -41.08 -10.43 7.71
N GLY A 332 -41.68 -9.77 8.70
CA GLY A 332 -41.62 -8.36 9.09
C GLY A 332 -42.86 -7.90 9.89
N LEU A 333 -42.86 -6.61 10.25
CA LEU A 333 -44.02 -5.74 10.57
C LEU A 333 -45.10 -6.19 11.59
N LYS A 334 -45.31 -5.35 12.62
CA LYS A 334 -46.65 -4.81 12.97
C LYS A 334 -46.55 -3.51 13.77
N LYS A 335 -47.37 -2.51 13.41
CA LYS A 335 -47.63 -1.28 14.17
C LYS A 335 -48.88 -1.48 15.04
N ASN A 336 -49.00 -0.77 16.17
CA ASN A 336 -50.07 0.24 16.40
C ASN A 336 -50.01 0.88 17.80
N ASN A 337 -50.75 1.98 17.95
CA ASN A 337 -50.69 2.97 19.04
C ASN A 337 -51.68 2.70 20.21
N ILE A 338 -51.65 3.60 21.21
CA ILE A 338 -52.78 4.17 22.02
C ILE A 338 -52.88 3.80 23.54
N LYS A 339 -52.70 4.86 24.38
CA LYS A 339 -53.32 5.20 25.71
C LYS A 339 -52.82 4.69 27.10
N ASP A 340 -52.39 5.70 27.89
CA ASP A 340 -52.97 6.18 29.17
C ASP A 340 -52.81 5.50 30.56
N ILE A 341 -52.20 6.29 31.47
CA ILE A 341 -52.74 6.77 32.79
C ILE A 341 -52.40 6.04 34.12
N LYS A 342 -51.86 6.85 35.08
CA LYS A 342 -51.72 6.70 36.57
C LYS A 342 -50.83 5.54 37.08
N SER A 343 -50.14 5.58 38.22
CA SER A 343 -49.67 6.62 39.18
C SER A 343 -48.66 5.93 40.17
N LYS A 344 -48.04 6.47 41.23
CA LYS A 344 -48.13 7.72 42.03
C LYS A 344 -46.83 7.89 42.89
N ASN A 345 -46.83 8.84 43.84
CA ASN A 345 -45.98 8.92 45.05
C ASN A 345 -44.46 9.18 44.94
N ALA A 346 -44.10 10.46 44.97
CA ALA A 346 -42.96 10.94 45.78
C ALA A 346 -43.42 11.16 47.25
N PRO A 347 -42.54 11.55 48.18
CA PRO A 347 -42.54 12.98 48.52
C PRO A 347 -41.15 13.64 48.65
N VAL A 348 -41.20 14.97 48.74
CA VAL A 348 -40.11 15.95 48.67
C VAL A 348 -39.59 16.34 50.06
N ARG A 349 -38.35 16.85 50.15
CA ARG A 349 -38.02 17.90 51.14
C ARG A 349 -37.09 18.97 50.55
N HIS A 350 -37.43 20.24 50.80
CA HIS A 350 -36.73 21.45 50.33
C HIS A 350 -35.86 22.08 51.44
N GLN A 351 -34.84 22.83 51.03
CA GLN A 351 -34.36 24.17 51.50
C GLN A 351 -32.98 24.42 50.81
N TYR A 352 -32.69 25.50 50.08
CA TYR A 352 -32.63 26.94 50.42
C TYR A 352 -31.68 27.21 51.63
N ASP A 353 -30.72 28.15 51.62
CA ASP A 353 -30.46 29.24 50.67
C ASP A 353 -29.02 29.82 50.73
N ASP A 354 -28.74 30.75 49.81
CA ASP A 354 -27.90 31.96 49.93
C ASP A 354 -26.35 32.05 49.70
N LYS A 355 -25.96 33.29 49.37
CA LYS A 355 -24.70 33.75 48.74
C LYS A 355 -23.75 34.47 49.71
N ILE A 356 -22.49 34.75 49.28
CA ILE A 356 -21.81 36.08 49.35
C ILE A 356 -20.42 36.04 48.67
N HIS A 357 -20.03 37.15 48.02
CA HIS A 357 -18.72 37.37 47.38
C HIS A 357 -17.68 38.03 48.31
N LYS A 358 -16.37 37.81 48.08
CA LYS A 358 -15.32 38.86 48.03
C LYS A 358 -13.95 38.32 47.54
N THR A 359 -12.97 39.22 47.39
CA THR A 359 -11.96 39.20 46.30
C THR A 359 -10.51 39.51 46.75
N ILE A 360 -9.51 38.98 46.00
CA ILE A 360 -8.10 39.48 45.83
C ILE A 360 -7.17 39.35 47.09
N THR A 361 -5.96 38.76 47.09
CA THR A 361 -4.66 39.32 46.57
C THR A 361 -3.46 38.32 46.65
N ILE A 362 -2.65 38.22 45.58
CA ILE A 362 -1.16 38.00 45.46
C ILE A 362 -0.38 36.89 46.28
N ASN A 363 0.05 35.82 45.57
CA ASN A 363 1.41 35.19 45.39
C ASN A 363 2.48 35.04 46.54
N PRO A 364 3.53 34.15 46.45
CA PRO A 364 3.89 33.15 45.40
C PRO A 364 4.46 31.76 45.89
N ILE A 365 4.86 30.89 44.94
CA ILE A 365 5.79 29.72 45.03
C ILE A 365 5.42 28.50 45.93
N SER A 366 5.20 27.35 45.29
CA SER A 366 5.95 26.12 45.66
C SER A 366 6.13 25.17 44.45
N LYS A 367 7.31 24.56 44.34
CA LYS A 367 7.70 23.68 43.22
C LYS A 367 7.37 22.22 43.55
N ARG A 368 6.54 21.53 42.77
CA ARG A 368 6.49 20.05 42.76
C ARG A 368 6.97 19.46 41.43
N LYS A 369 8.22 18.99 41.45
CA LYS A 369 8.84 18.24 40.34
C LYS A 369 8.19 16.85 40.23
N ILE A 370 7.36 16.60 39.23
CA ILE A 370 7.00 15.21 38.86
C ILE A 370 8.18 14.63 38.06
N LYS A 371 8.98 13.82 38.76
CA LYS A 371 10.22 13.22 38.24
C LYS A 371 9.88 11.92 37.51
N LEU A 372 9.49 12.01 36.23
CA LEU A 372 9.26 10.82 35.39
C LEU A 372 10.54 10.00 35.28
N ARG A 373 10.56 8.86 35.97
CA ARG A 373 11.73 7.99 36.13
C ARG A 373 11.89 7.11 34.90
N MET A 374 12.64 7.60 33.91
CA MET A 374 13.08 6.82 32.74
C MET A 374 13.71 5.49 33.19
N LYS A 375 13.00 4.37 33.00
CA LYS A 375 13.55 3.03 33.20
C LYS A 375 14.40 2.69 31.98
N LYS A 376 15.69 2.38 32.19
CA LYS A 376 16.60 1.91 31.14
C LYS A 376 16.12 0.54 30.64
N PHE A 377 15.75 0.45 29.36
CA PHE A 377 15.51 -0.85 28.72
C PHE A 377 16.85 -1.56 28.48
N THR A 378 17.10 -2.63 29.22
CA THR A 378 18.15 -3.59 28.88
C THR A 378 17.68 -4.48 27.72
N LYS A 379 18.55 -4.71 26.74
CA LYS A 379 18.27 -5.59 25.59
C LYS A 379 17.99 -7.03 26.05
N LYS A 380 16.72 -7.41 26.18
CA LYS A 380 16.30 -8.83 26.20
C LYS A 380 15.84 -9.24 24.80
N LYS A 381 16.44 -10.29 24.25
CA LYS A 381 15.93 -10.97 23.05
C LYS A 381 14.69 -11.79 23.46
N SER A 382 13.49 -11.30 23.21
CA SER A 382 12.26 -12.08 23.43
C SER A 382 12.11 -13.14 22.34
N LYS A 383 12.42 -14.40 22.67
CA LYS A 383 11.98 -15.56 21.89
C LYS A 383 10.60 -16.00 22.39
N THR A 384 9.56 -15.23 22.11
CA THR A 384 8.17 -15.64 22.32
C THR A 384 7.81 -16.67 21.26
N LYS A 385 7.96 -17.97 21.59
CA LYS A 385 7.53 -19.07 20.73
C LYS A 385 6.01 -19.19 20.74
N PHE A 386 5.33 -18.49 19.83
CA PHE A 386 3.95 -18.81 19.48
C PHE A 386 3.92 -20.10 18.66
N ASN A 387 3.62 -21.22 19.31
CA ASN A 387 3.51 -22.53 18.67
C ASN A 387 2.15 -22.69 17.95
N LEU A 388 1.96 -22.04 16.80
CA LEU A 388 1.02 -22.58 15.80
C LEU A 388 1.68 -23.76 15.06
N PRO A 389 0.90 -24.72 14.52
CA PRO A 389 1.42 -25.77 13.64
C PRO A 389 1.77 -25.16 12.28
N ILE A 390 2.96 -24.53 12.20
CA ILE A 390 3.54 -23.92 10.99
C ILE A 390 4.00 -25.05 10.05
N SER A 391 3.03 -25.70 9.41
CA SER A 391 3.27 -26.59 8.28
C SER A 391 3.08 -25.77 6.99
N PRO A 392 4.14 -25.51 6.21
CA PRO A 392 4.08 -24.65 5.01
C PRO A 392 3.24 -25.25 3.86
N ASN A 393 2.75 -26.48 4.01
CA ASN A 393 1.88 -27.14 3.04
C ASN A 393 0.38 -26.83 3.23
N LYS A 394 -0.04 -26.28 4.37
CA LYS A 394 -1.43 -25.85 4.58
C LYS A 394 -1.72 -24.52 3.86
N VAL A 395 -2.98 -24.31 3.46
CA VAL A 395 -3.44 -23.03 2.90
C VAL A 395 -3.19 -21.92 3.94
N PRO A 396 -2.56 -20.79 3.58
CA PRO A 396 -2.33 -19.71 4.53
C PRO A 396 -3.65 -19.14 5.03
N ILE A 397 -3.80 -19.06 6.35
CA ILE A 397 -4.88 -18.31 6.98
C ILE A 397 -4.50 -16.82 6.90
N GLU A 398 -5.37 -16.00 6.34
CA GLU A 398 -5.13 -14.57 6.09
C GLU A 398 -4.61 -13.83 7.34
N VAL A 399 -5.18 -14.14 8.51
CA VAL A 399 -4.77 -13.66 9.84
C VAL A 399 -3.27 -13.77 10.09
N CYS A 400 -2.64 -14.88 9.67
CA CYS A 400 -1.22 -15.12 9.92
C CYS A 400 -0.33 -14.28 9.00
N ILE A 401 -0.76 -14.00 7.77
CA ILE A 401 -0.10 -13.03 6.87
C ILE A 401 -0.22 -11.63 7.48
N THR A 402 -1.39 -11.25 7.97
CA THR A 402 -1.59 -9.95 8.64
C THR A 402 -0.68 -9.80 9.86
N HIS A 403 -0.49 -10.85 10.67
CA HIS A 403 0.44 -10.84 11.81
C HIS A 403 1.90 -10.67 11.37
N PHE A 404 2.36 -11.38 10.34
CA PHE A 404 3.70 -11.17 9.78
C PHE A 404 3.92 -9.75 9.27
N LEU A 405 2.92 -9.18 8.58
CA LEU A 405 3.00 -7.80 8.08
C LEU A 405 3.02 -6.76 9.20
N GLN A 406 2.28 -6.96 10.30
CA GLN A 406 2.37 -6.12 11.50
C GLN A 406 3.79 -6.15 12.09
N ASN A 407 4.35 -7.34 12.31
CA ASN A 407 5.69 -7.52 12.87
C ASN A 407 6.75 -6.88 11.96
N PHE A 408 6.66 -7.09 10.64
CA PHE A 408 7.54 -6.43 9.68
C PHE A 408 7.39 -4.91 9.73
N THR A 409 6.16 -4.35 9.76
CA THR A 409 5.97 -2.89 9.88
C THR A 409 6.63 -2.33 11.15
N LEU A 410 6.46 -2.97 12.32
CA LEU A 410 7.12 -2.51 13.55
C LEU A 410 8.65 -2.54 13.46
N ARG A 411 9.23 -3.60 12.89
CA ARG A 411 10.68 -3.73 12.70
C ARG A 411 11.22 -2.73 11.66
N PHE A 412 10.52 -2.59 10.52
CA PHE A 412 10.86 -1.69 9.43
C PHE A 412 10.82 -0.23 9.88
N MET A 413 9.78 0.19 10.60
CA MET A 413 9.68 1.57 11.12
C MET A 413 10.81 1.90 12.10
N ARG A 414 11.25 0.95 12.93
CA ARG A 414 12.35 1.15 13.90
C ARG A 414 13.73 1.17 13.24
N ASN A 415 14.00 0.23 12.31
CA ASN A 415 15.36 -0.11 11.87
C ASN A 415 15.61 0.03 10.35
N GLY A 416 14.60 0.31 9.52
CA GLY A 416 14.74 0.32 8.05
C GLY A 416 14.26 1.61 7.37
N PHE A 417 13.09 2.13 7.74
CA PHE A 417 12.36 3.15 6.99
C PHE A 417 13.18 4.43 6.75
N ASN A 418 13.71 5.05 7.81
CA ASN A 418 14.52 6.27 7.71
C ASN A 418 15.85 6.08 6.97
N THR A 419 16.44 4.88 7.03
CA THR A 419 17.64 4.53 6.26
C THR A 419 17.32 4.42 4.78
N LEU A 420 16.26 3.67 4.44
CA LEU A 420 15.85 3.44 3.05
C LEU A 420 15.35 4.71 2.36
N VAL A 421 14.59 5.56 3.06
CA VAL A 421 14.15 6.87 2.55
C VAL A 421 15.34 7.77 2.24
N ALA A 422 16.33 7.84 3.14
CA ALA A 422 17.52 8.66 2.92
C ALA A 422 18.38 8.14 1.75
N GLU A 423 18.50 6.81 1.62
CA GLU A 423 19.25 6.19 0.53
C GLU A 423 18.62 6.49 -0.83
N VAL A 424 17.32 6.26 -0.98
CA VAL A 424 16.63 6.52 -2.26
C VAL A 424 16.54 8.01 -2.56
N TYR A 425 16.39 8.87 -1.54
CA TYR A 425 16.55 10.32 -1.72
C TYR A 425 17.91 10.69 -2.34
N ASN A 426 19.01 10.13 -1.81
CA ASN A 426 20.36 10.39 -2.34
C ASN A 426 20.47 9.88 -3.79
N LEU A 427 20.01 8.66 -4.08
CA LEU A 427 20.04 8.09 -5.42
C LEU A 427 19.27 8.93 -6.45
N LEU A 428 18.06 9.40 -6.09
CA LEU A 428 17.21 10.22 -6.95
C LEU A 428 17.77 11.64 -7.18
N THR A 429 18.45 12.21 -6.20
CA THR A 429 19.04 13.56 -6.31
C THR A 429 20.43 13.56 -6.96
N THR A 430 21.22 12.49 -6.81
CA THR A 430 22.55 12.37 -7.44
C THR A 430 22.49 11.85 -8.88
N ASN A 431 21.62 10.88 -9.19
CA ASN A 431 21.59 10.22 -10.51
C ASN A 431 20.51 10.80 -11.44
N SER A 432 20.49 12.13 -11.61
CA SER A 432 19.47 12.85 -12.41
C SER A 432 19.37 12.43 -13.89
N GLN A 433 20.37 11.71 -14.41
CA GLN A 433 20.38 11.15 -15.77
C GLN A 433 19.62 9.82 -15.90
N LEU A 434 19.32 9.14 -14.79
CA LEU A 434 18.53 7.91 -14.80
C LEU A 434 17.05 8.25 -14.66
N ASN A 435 16.24 7.84 -15.64
CA ASN A 435 14.77 7.94 -15.60
C ASN A 435 14.17 6.92 -14.61
N ILE A 436 14.47 7.08 -13.32
CA ILE A 436 13.93 6.29 -12.22
C ILE A 436 12.49 6.74 -11.97
N ASP A 437 11.55 5.79 -11.88
CA ASP A 437 10.19 6.08 -11.44
C ASP A 437 10.18 6.46 -9.96
N THR A 438 9.75 7.69 -9.65
CA THR A 438 9.63 8.21 -8.29
C THR A 438 8.30 7.82 -7.61
N SER A 439 7.35 7.21 -8.34
CA SER A 439 6.05 6.78 -7.81
C SER A 439 6.16 5.81 -6.61
N PRO A 440 7.02 4.78 -6.61
CA PRO A 440 7.17 3.86 -5.47
C PRO A 440 7.73 4.55 -4.21
N TYR A 441 8.59 5.56 -4.40
CA TYR A 441 9.16 6.35 -3.31
C TYR A 441 8.10 7.19 -2.60
N PHE A 442 7.29 7.93 -3.36
CA PHE A 442 6.17 8.72 -2.83
C PHE A 442 5.04 7.84 -2.28
N TRP A 443 4.83 6.66 -2.84
CA TRP A 443 3.92 5.65 -2.28
C TRP A 443 4.37 5.19 -0.89
N ILE A 444 5.65 4.83 -0.72
CA ILE A 444 6.18 4.41 0.60
C ILE A 444 6.09 5.54 1.63
N LEU A 445 6.40 6.79 1.24
CA LEU A 445 6.24 7.94 2.12
C LEU A 445 4.77 8.12 2.55
N THR A 446 3.83 8.06 1.60
CA THR A 446 2.38 8.14 1.87
C THR A 446 1.89 7.03 2.80
N TYR A 447 2.37 5.80 2.59
CA TYR A 447 1.94 4.63 3.35
C TYR A 447 2.52 4.61 4.78
N PHE A 448 3.84 4.73 4.90
CA PHE A 448 4.55 4.47 6.16
C PHE A 448 4.67 5.69 7.08
N CYS A 449 4.62 6.93 6.58
CA CYS A 449 4.65 8.12 7.45
C CYS A 449 3.47 8.17 8.44
N ARG A 450 2.33 7.55 8.09
CA ARG A 450 1.17 7.40 8.99
C ARG A 450 1.52 6.64 10.27
N PHE A 451 2.42 5.67 10.19
CA PHE A 451 2.85 4.88 11.35
C PHE A 451 3.88 5.59 12.22
N CYS A 452 4.54 6.67 11.76
CA CYS A 452 5.46 7.46 12.60
C CYS A 452 4.80 8.03 13.86
N LYS A 453 3.47 8.14 13.89
CA LYS A 453 2.68 8.64 15.02
C LYS A 453 2.35 7.55 16.06
N LEU A 454 2.70 6.28 15.79
CA LEU A 454 2.48 5.17 16.72
C LEU A 454 3.47 5.23 17.90
N GLY A 455 3.02 4.75 19.06
CA GLY A 455 3.81 4.73 20.28
C GLY A 455 5.13 3.96 20.14
N GLY A 456 6.23 4.56 20.59
CA GLY A 456 7.54 3.90 20.65
C GLY A 456 8.43 4.06 19.41
N ILE A 457 8.15 5.01 18.52
CA ILE A 457 9.09 5.46 17.47
C ILE A 457 9.84 6.71 17.96
N GLU A 458 11.15 6.58 18.14
CA GLU A 458 12.02 7.70 18.50
C GLU A 458 12.21 8.67 17.33
N LEU A 459 12.39 9.97 17.61
CA LEU A 459 12.67 10.97 16.57
C LEU A 459 13.91 10.62 15.73
N LYS A 460 14.92 10.00 16.33
CA LYS A 460 16.14 9.54 15.65
C LYS A 460 15.82 8.58 14.50
N SER A 461 14.83 7.71 14.67
CA SER A 461 14.36 6.77 13.65
C SER A 461 13.52 7.41 12.54
N ILE A 462 13.30 8.74 12.56
CA ILE A 462 12.56 9.47 11.52
C ILE A 462 13.19 10.80 11.08
N ARG A 463 14.40 11.14 11.56
CA ARG A 463 15.06 12.46 11.33
C ARG A 463 15.18 12.85 9.85
N ARG A 464 15.29 11.88 8.94
CA ARG A 464 15.39 12.12 7.49
C ARG A 464 14.05 12.43 6.84
N ILE A 465 12.94 11.96 7.41
CA ILE A 465 11.57 12.16 6.91
C ILE A 465 11.09 13.59 7.21
N ILE A 466 11.45 14.11 8.39
CA ILE A 466 11.07 15.44 8.87
C ILE A 466 12.04 16.56 8.42
N SER A 467 12.92 16.28 7.46
CA SER A 467 13.91 17.24 6.97
C SER A 467 13.31 18.14 5.88
N PHE A 468 13.57 19.45 5.95
CA PHE A 468 13.16 20.39 4.90
C PHE A 468 13.66 19.96 3.51
N LYS A 469 14.84 19.33 3.41
CA LYS A 469 15.39 18.81 2.15
C LYS A 469 14.44 17.83 1.45
N LEU A 470 13.79 16.95 2.23
CA LEU A 470 12.81 16.01 1.68
C LEU A 470 11.53 16.73 1.24
N ILE A 471 11.08 17.73 2.00
CA ILE A 471 9.92 18.56 1.64
C ILE A 471 10.20 19.31 0.32
N SER A 472 11.34 20.02 0.24
CA SER A 472 11.76 20.74 -0.97
C SER A 472 11.85 19.83 -2.19
N PHE A 473 12.43 18.63 -2.05
CA PHE A 473 12.46 17.63 -3.12
C PHE A 473 11.05 17.17 -3.53
N SER A 474 10.17 16.91 -2.56
CA SER A 474 8.79 16.49 -2.84
C SER A 474 8.00 17.59 -3.55
N VAL A 475 8.19 18.85 -3.17
CA VAL A 475 7.61 20.02 -3.86
C VAL A 475 8.18 20.16 -5.28
N HIS A 476 9.50 20.01 -5.46
CA HIS A 476 10.14 20.08 -6.78
C HIS A 476 9.62 18.99 -7.74
N GLU A 477 9.57 17.73 -7.31
CA GLU A 477 9.00 16.64 -8.10
C GLU A 477 7.51 16.89 -8.38
N GLY A 478 6.75 17.39 -7.40
CA GLY A 478 5.34 17.74 -7.58
C GLY A 478 5.12 18.83 -8.64
N LEU A 479 5.95 19.87 -8.65
CA LEU A 479 5.94 20.92 -9.69
C LEU A 479 6.25 20.32 -11.07
N LYS A 480 7.36 19.58 -11.19
CA LYS A 480 7.79 18.87 -12.42
C LYS A 480 6.70 17.95 -12.98
N ILE A 481 6.03 17.16 -12.12
CA ILE A 481 4.93 16.27 -12.53
C ILE A 481 3.69 17.09 -12.93
N SER A 482 3.40 18.22 -12.26
CA SER A 482 2.30 19.10 -12.63
C SER A 482 2.50 19.74 -14.02
N GLU A 483 3.73 20.15 -14.36
CA GLU A 483 4.10 20.66 -15.68
C GLU A 483 3.95 19.57 -16.76
N GLN A 484 4.48 18.37 -16.49
CA GLN A 484 4.31 17.22 -17.36
C GLN A 484 2.83 16.85 -17.57
N LEU A 485 1.99 16.98 -16.53
CA LEU A 485 0.55 16.79 -16.64
C LEU A 485 -0.10 17.87 -17.51
N MET A 486 0.29 19.14 -17.38
CA MET A 486 -0.20 20.22 -18.26
C MET A 486 0.18 20.00 -19.73
N ILE A 487 1.41 19.54 -20.00
CA ILE A 487 1.86 19.17 -21.35
C ILE A 487 1.05 17.98 -21.88
N ALA A 488 0.89 16.93 -21.07
CA ALA A 488 0.10 15.74 -21.40
C ALA A 488 -1.36 16.07 -21.73
N LYS A 489 -2.00 16.96 -20.94
CA LYS A 489 -3.36 17.47 -21.21
C LYS A 489 -3.45 18.16 -22.58
N ARG A 490 -2.48 19.01 -22.93
CA ARG A 490 -2.43 19.70 -24.24
C ARG A 490 -2.24 18.74 -25.40
N GLN A 491 -1.41 17.71 -25.22
CA GLN A 491 -1.07 16.71 -26.24
C GLN A 491 -2.09 15.56 -26.33
N ARG A 492 -3.10 15.50 -25.45
CA ARG A 492 -4.06 14.39 -25.30
C ARG A 492 -3.36 13.01 -25.20
N SER A 493 -2.25 12.95 -24.47
CA SER A 493 -1.45 11.72 -24.39
C SER A 493 -2.16 10.58 -23.62
N PRO A 494 -1.88 9.31 -23.94
CA PRO A 494 -2.51 8.17 -23.25
C PRO A 494 -2.14 8.10 -21.76
N ASP A 495 -0.96 8.62 -21.38
CA ASP A 495 -0.40 8.51 -20.02
C ASP A 495 -0.95 9.55 -19.02
N ILE A 496 -1.96 10.35 -19.40
CA ILE A 496 -2.53 11.40 -18.53
C ILE A 496 -2.91 10.82 -17.15
N GLN A 497 -3.59 9.67 -17.12
CA GLN A 497 -4.04 9.04 -15.87
C GLN A 497 -2.89 8.56 -14.98
N LEU A 498 -1.75 8.15 -15.56
CA LEU A 498 -0.55 7.82 -14.78
C LEU A 498 0.02 9.06 -14.11
N ARG A 499 0.09 10.19 -14.82
CA ARG A 499 0.58 11.47 -14.28
C ARG A 499 -0.36 12.05 -13.21
N VAL A 500 -1.68 11.89 -13.36
CA VAL A 500 -2.67 12.26 -12.32
C VAL A 500 -2.42 11.47 -11.04
N ARG A 501 -2.30 10.14 -11.12
CA ARG A 501 -2.03 9.27 -9.96
C ARG A 501 -0.69 9.62 -9.30
N HIS A 502 0.35 9.86 -10.09
CA HIS A 502 1.66 10.23 -9.57
C HIS A 502 1.62 11.58 -8.84
N LEU A 503 0.97 12.61 -9.42
CA LEU A 503 0.81 13.90 -8.76
C LEU A 503 0.05 13.77 -7.43
N HIS A 504 -1.01 12.95 -7.39
CA HIS A 504 -1.76 12.67 -6.16
C HIS A 504 -0.88 11.98 -5.10
N LEU A 505 -0.05 11.00 -5.48
CA LEU A 505 0.91 10.36 -4.56
C LEU A 505 1.91 11.36 -3.96
N VAL A 506 2.41 12.32 -4.76
CA VAL A 506 3.32 13.37 -4.26
C VAL A 506 2.61 14.26 -3.24
N ILE A 507 1.41 14.77 -3.59
CA ILE A 507 0.59 15.59 -2.69
C ILE A 507 0.30 14.85 -1.37
N MET A 508 -0.03 13.56 -1.44
CA MET A 508 -0.28 12.74 -0.25
C MET A 508 0.99 12.47 0.57
N SER A 509 2.14 12.29 -0.08
CA SER A 509 3.42 12.16 0.65
C SER A 509 3.75 13.44 1.43
N ILE A 510 3.53 14.62 0.84
CA ILE A 510 3.71 15.92 1.49
C ILE A 510 2.75 16.04 2.68
N LYS A 511 1.46 15.69 2.49
CA LYS A 511 0.45 15.68 3.56
C LYS A 511 0.91 14.87 4.77
N GLU A 512 1.38 13.65 4.56
CA GLU A 512 1.79 12.79 5.67
C GLU A 512 3.10 13.26 6.32
N ILE A 513 4.09 13.73 5.55
CA ILE A 513 5.33 14.31 6.10
C ILE A 513 5.01 15.53 6.98
N VAL A 514 4.19 16.47 6.50
CA VAL A 514 3.78 17.67 7.23
C VAL A 514 2.99 17.29 8.50
N GLN A 515 2.13 16.27 8.45
CA GLN A 515 1.45 15.76 9.64
C GLN A 515 2.41 15.11 10.66
N VAL A 516 3.46 14.40 10.21
CA VAL A 516 4.49 13.85 11.12
C VAL A 516 5.26 14.99 11.78
N ILE A 517 5.65 16.03 11.03
CA ILE A 517 6.29 17.23 11.58
C ILE A 517 5.39 17.90 12.62
N LYS A 518 4.12 18.14 12.30
CA LYS A 518 3.14 18.73 13.25
C LYS A 518 2.97 17.88 14.51
N PHE A 519 2.89 16.55 14.38
CA PHE A 519 2.78 15.63 15.52
C PHE A 519 4.00 15.71 16.44
N TYR A 520 5.23 15.64 15.90
CA TYR A 520 6.44 15.68 16.73
C TYR A 520 6.73 17.07 17.29
N LEU A 521 6.40 18.16 16.59
CA LEU A 521 6.46 19.52 17.16
C LEU A 521 5.55 19.63 18.38
N LEU A 522 4.26 19.28 18.25
CA LEU A 522 3.29 19.36 19.36
C LEU A 522 3.61 18.39 20.51
N SER A 523 4.12 17.20 20.20
CA SER A 523 4.43 16.17 21.22
C SER A 523 5.76 16.42 21.94
N SER A 524 6.66 17.24 21.40
CA SER A 524 8.01 17.44 21.96
C SER A 524 8.22 18.80 22.62
N VAL A 525 7.23 19.70 22.68
CA VAL A 525 7.35 21.10 23.16
C VAL A 525 8.15 21.26 24.48
N SER A 526 8.05 20.30 25.41
CA SER A 526 8.77 20.33 26.71
C SER A 526 10.15 19.65 26.71
N SER A 527 10.67 19.23 25.56
CA SER A 527 11.88 18.41 25.39
C SER A 527 12.98 19.17 24.63
N PRO A 528 14.28 18.97 24.93
CA PRO A 528 15.37 19.54 24.13
C PRO A 528 15.30 19.15 22.64
N ILE A 529 14.64 18.03 22.33
CA ILE A 529 14.35 17.52 20.99
C ILE A 529 13.59 18.56 20.14
N TYR A 530 12.69 19.35 20.73
CA TYR A 530 11.96 20.43 20.03
C TYR A 530 12.90 21.53 19.52
N SER A 531 13.92 21.88 20.32
CA SER A 531 14.92 22.87 19.92
C SER A 531 15.85 22.38 18.81
N GLU A 532 16.12 21.08 18.76
CA GLU A 532 16.89 20.45 17.68
C GLU A 532 16.06 20.39 16.39
N LEU A 533 14.77 20.03 16.48
CA LEU A 533 13.83 20.05 15.35
C LEU A 533 13.69 21.42 14.71
N ILE A 534 13.51 22.47 15.52
CA ILE A 534 13.38 23.84 14.99
C ILE A 534 14.68 24.28 14.32
N LYS A 535 15.85 23.91 14.83
CA LYS A 535 17.14 24.19 14.17
C LYS A 535 17.29 23.42 12.86
N ASP A 536 16.96 22.13 12.85
CA ASP A 536 16.99 21.28 11.64
C ASP A 536 16.05 21.79 10.55
N LEU A 537 14.87 22.30 10.91
CA LEU A 537 13.89 22.86 9.97
C LEU A 537 14.30 24.26 9.48
N LYS A 538 14.72 25.15 10.39
CA LYS A 538 15.16 26.52 10.03
C LYS A 538 16.43 26.55 9.19
N GLY A 539 17.25 25.51 9.25
CA GLY A 539 18.60 25.57 8.71
C GLY A 539 19.47 26.61 9.43
N SER A 540 20.70 26.80 8.93
CA SER A 540 21.66 27.74 9.49
C SER A 540 21.38 29.18 9.04
N ASN A 541 20.34 29.81 9.61
CA ASN A 541 20.00 31.24 9.46
C ASN A 541 19.94 31.78 8.02
N SER A 542 19.70 30.93 7.00
CA SER A 542 19.71 31.33 5.60
C SER A 542 18.31 31.71 5.08
N SER A 543 18.28 32.57 4.06
CA SER A 543 17.08 32.97 3.31
C SER A 543 16.34 31.79 2.68
N GLU A 544 17.05 30.68 2.41
CA GLU A 544 16.54 29.41 1.88
C GLU A 544 15.43 28.81 2.75
N SER A 545 15.47 29.06 4.07
CA SER A 545 14.42 28.63 5.01
C SER A 545 13.05 29.20 4.66
N ILE A 546 12.98 30.46 4.22
CA ILE A 546 11.73 31.12 3.84
C ILE A 546 11.30 30.69 2.43
N ILE A 547 12.23 30.32 1.56
CA ILE A 547 11.95 29.92 0.18
C ILE A 547 11.15 28.61 0.16
N TRP A 548 11.62 27.55 0.82
CA TRP A 548 10.91 26.26 0.79
C TRP A 548 9.48 26.35 1.36
N ALA A 549 9.26 27.21 2.36
CA ALA A 549 7.94 27.45 2.93
C ALA A 549 6.99 28.13 1.91
N LYS A 550 7.50 29.10 1.15
CA LYS A 550 6.76 29.76 0.05
C LYS A 550 6.46 28.79 -1.08
N ASP A 551 7.41 27.93 -1.46
CA ASP A 551 7.22 26.94 -2.52
C ASP A 551 6.20 25.87 -2.11
N LEU A 552 6.30 25.37 -0.86
CA LEU A 552 5.33 24.42 -0.30
C LEU A 552 3.91 25.00 -0.26
N MET A 553 3.73 26.28 0.07
CA MET A 553 2.42 26.92 -0.02
C MET A 553 1.98 27.08 -1.49
N SER A 554 2.89 27.47 -2.38
CA SER A 554 2.58 27.82 -3.77
C SER A 554 2.19 26.62 -4.64
N ILE A 555 2.71 25.41 -4.37
CA ILE A 555 2.30 24.20 -5.12
C ILE A 555 0.81 23.87 -4.94
N PHE A 556 0.22 24.09 -3.75
CA PHE A 556 -1.23 23.86 -3.55
C PHE A 556 -2.06 24.88 -4.30
N LEU A 557 -1.67 26.15 -4.28
CA LEU A 557 -2.31 27.21 -5.06
C LEU A 557 -2.31 26.88 -6.57
N LEU A 558 -1.15 26.45 -7.10
CA LEU A 558 -1.00 26.02 -8.49
C LEU A 558 -1.89 24.81 -8.82
N CYS A 559 -1.83 23.76 -8.01
CA CYS A 559 -2.55 22.51 -8.24
C CYS A 559 -4.09 22.67 -8.13
N ILE A 560 -4.58 23.48 -7.19
CA ILE A 560 -6.01 23.80 -7.06
C ILE A 560 -6.47 24.65 -8.26
N ARG A 561 -5.64 25.61 -8.71
CA ARG A 561 -5.96 26.45 -9.87
C ARG A 561 -6.13 25.61 -11.15
N HIS A 562 -5.23 24.65 -11.38
CA HIS A 562 -5.20 23.78 -12.56
C HIS A 562 -6.00 22.47 -12.44
N TYR A 563 -6.79 22.31 -11.38
CA TYR A 563 -7.73 21.20 -11.23
C TYR A 563 -8.75 21.17 -12.37
N ASP A 564 -8.97 19.97 -12.91
CA ASP A 564 -9.89 19.69 -14.02
C ASP A 564 -10.70 18.44 -13.72
N SER A 565 -12.02 18.62 -13.50
CA SER A 565 -12.95 17.54 -13.13
C SER A 565 -13.16 16.48 -14.20
N ASN A 566 -12.71 16.70 -15.44
CA ASN A 566 -12.80 15.70 -16.52
C ASN A 566 -11.66 14.66 -16.43
N ILE A 567 -10.58 14.99 -15.71
CA ILE A 567 -9.32 14.25 -15.72
C ILE A 567 -8.90 13.83 -14.31
N GLN A 568 -9.11 14.71 -13.33
CA GLN A 568 -8.73 14.53 -11.94
C GLN A 568 -9.98 14.24 -11.09
N PRO A 569 -9.95 13.22 -10.23
CA PRO A 569 -11.08 12.85 -9.39
C PRO A 569 -11.29 13.88 -8.27
N ILE A 570 -12.51 13.95 -7.71
CA ILE A 570 -12.85 14.96 -6.68
C ILE A 570 -12.06 14.75 -5.38
N GLU A 571 -11.70 13.50 -5.08
CA GLU A 571 -10.85 13.10 -3.96
C GLU A 571 -9.47 13.77 -4.00
N TYR A 572 -8.91 13.98 -5.20
CA TYR A 572 -7.65 14.72 -5.37
C TYR A 572 -7.81 16.20 -4.96
N LEU A 573 -8.96 16.82 -5.27
CA LEU A 573 -9.24 18.19 -4.83
C LEU A 573 -9.50 18.26 -3.32
N HIS A 574 -10.19 17.27 -2.73
CA HIS A 574 -10.34 17.14 -1.28
C HIS A 574 -8.98 17.07 -0.60
N ASP A 575 -8.08 16.21 -1.08
CA ASP A 575 -6.73 16.06 -0.53
C ASP A 575 -5.87 17.31 -0.71
N LEU A 576 -5.97 18.02 -1.84
CA LEU A 576 -5.30 19.32 -2.02
C LEU A 576 -5.76 20.34 -0.96
N ILE A 577 -7.07 20.49 -0.76
CA ILE A 577 -7.64 21.46 0.20
C ILE A 577 -7.29 21.09 1.64
N ILE A 578 -7.44 19.82 2.03
CA ILE A 578 -7.03 19.34 3.36
C ILE A 578 -5.53 19.58 3.58
N THR A 579 -4.69 19.27 2.58
CA THR A 579 -3.23 19.41 2.73
C THR A 579 -2.82 20.87 2.83
N ASN A 580 -3.42 21.75 2.02
CA ASN A 580 -3.23 23.20 2.12
C ASN A 580 -3.61 23.72 3.53
N HIS A 581 -4.77 23.32 4.06
CA HIS A 581 -5.20 23.67 5.42
C HIS A 581 -4.21 23.16 6.49
N ILE A 582 -3.71 21.93 6.37
CA ILE A 582 -2.70 21.38 7.30
C ILE A 582 -1.38 22.17 7.22
N VAL A 583 -0.94 22.55 6.02
CA VAL A 583 0.29 23.33 5.79
C VAL A 583 0.16 24.75 6.36
N LEU A 584 -0.95 25.44 6.09
CA LEU A 584 -1.23 26.74 6.68
C LEU A 584 -1.31 26.65 8.21
N SER A 585 -1.98 25.63 8.75
CA SER A 585 -2.01 25.37 10.19
C SER A 585 -0.62 25.07 10.76
N LEU A 586 0.28 24.39 10.03
CA LEU A 586 1.66 24.20 10.49
C LEU A 586 2.41 25.54 10.56
N PHE A 587 2.33 26.37 9.52
CA PHE A 587 2.98 27.67 9.52
C PHE A 587 2.36 28.65 10.54
N ASP A 588 1.06 28.53 10.82
CA ASP A 588 0.39 29.29 11.88
C ASP A 588 0.79 28.82 13.29
N ASN A 589 1.31 27.60 13.46
CA ASN A 589 1.97 27.18 14.71
C ASN A 589 3.46 27.63 14.77
N LEU A 590 4.01 28.17 13.68
CA LEU A 590 5.43 28.53 13.54
C LEU A 590 5.66 30.02 13.23
N LYS A 591 4.61 30.84 13.14
CA LYS A 591 4.67 32.26 12.72
C LYS A 591 5.78 33.05 13.40
N ASP A 592 5.80 33.05 14.74
CA ASP A 592 6.76 33.80 15.57
C ASP A 592 8.20 33.31 15.38
N PHE A 593 8.38 32.05 15.01
CA PHE A 593 9.71 31.48 14.79
C PHE A 593 10.30 31.85 13.41
N TRP A 594 9.47 32.20 12.41
CA TRP A 594 9.90 32.34 11.01
C TRP A 594 9.56 33.71 10.38
N ASN A 595 8.99 34.64 11.16
CA ASN A 595 8.45 35.92 10.68
C ASN A 595 7.48 35.77 9.50
N LEU A 596 6.70 34.67 9.48
CA LEU A 596 5.89 34.27 8.33
C LEU A 596 4.56 35.05 8.19
N ASN A 597 4.13 35.82 9.19
CA ASN A 597 2.82 36.50 9.22
C ASN A 597 2.47 37.19 7.89
N TYR A 598 3.32 38.11 7.43
CA TYR A 598 3.11 38.82 6.17
C TYR A 598 3.08 37.88 4.95
N SER A 599 3.85 36.78 4.97
CA SER A 599 3.88 35.79 3.89
C SER A 599 2.67 34.86 3.88
N ILE A 600 2.01 34.62 5.02
CA ILE A 600 0.81 33.79 5.13
C ILE A 600 -0.40 34.62 4.67
N THR A 601 -0.60 35.81 5.23
CA THR A 601 -1.65 36.76 4.81
C THR A 601 -1.61 37.05 3.31
N SER A 602 -0.44 37.39 2.76
CA SER A 602 -0.28 37.64 1.32
C SER A 602 -0.43 36.38 0.45
N HIS A 603 -0.35 35.18 1.02
CA HIS A 603 -0.66 33.94 0.33
C HIS A 603 -2.17 33.62 0.37
N ILE A 604 -2.84 33.80 1.51
CA ILE A 604 -4.30 33.61 1.66
C ILE A 604 -5.06 34.50 0.67
N LYS A 605 -4.66 35.76 0.51
CA LYS A 605 -5.28 36.70 -0.46
C LYS A 605 -5.29 36.20 -1.91
N LYS A 606 -4.40 35.27 -2.28
CA LYS A 606 -4.37 34.66 -3.63
C LYS A 606 -5.53 33.68 -3.87
N PHE A 607 -6.14 33.13 -2.82
CA PHE A 607 -7.29 32.24 -2.93
C PHE A 607 -8.63 32.98 -3.15
N ALA A 608 -8.65 34.30 -2.97
CA ALA A 608 -9.80 35.15 -3.33
C ALA A 608 -10.05 35.25 -4.85
N ALA A 609 -9.14 34.73 -5.67
CA ALA A 609 -9.33 34.66 -7.12
C ALA A 609 -10.58 33.80 -7.46
N PRO A 610 -11.55 34.31 -8.26
CA PRO A 610 -12.83 33.61 -8.49
C PRO A 610 -12.67 32.21 -9.07
N ASP A 611 -11.65 31.98 -9.90
CA ASP A 611 -11.35 30.68 -10.48
C ASP A 611 -10.89 29.67 -9.41
N ILE A 612 -10.14 30.09 -8.40
CA ILE A 612 -9.68 29.24 -7.29
C ILE A 612 -10.80 29.01 -6.28
N MET A 613 -11.49 30.08 -5.87
CA MET A 613 -12.60 30.00 -4.92
C MET A 613 -13.76 29.14 -5.46
N TYR A 614 -13.97 29.10 -6.78
CA TYR A 614 -14.94 28.19 -7.40
C TYR A 614 -14.65 26.72 -7.10
N LYS A 615 -13.38 26.29 -7.00
CA LYS A 615 -13.02 24.90 -6.64
C LYS A 615 -13.40 24.58 -5.18
N TYR A 616 -13.18 25.52 -4.25
CA TYR A 616 -13.68 25.39 -2.88
C TYR A 616 -15.22 25.30 -2.86
N GLY A 617 -15.90 26.08 -3.70
CA GLY A 617 -17.34 26.01 -3.90
C GLY A 617 -17.87 24.67 -4.44
N ILE A 618 -17.17 24.02 -5.37
CA ILE A 618 -17.51 22.66 -5.85
C ILE A 618 -17.49 21.67 -4.67
N VAL A 619 -16.45 21.72 -3.83
CA VAL A 619 -16.31 20.83 -2.67
C VAL A 619 -17.38 21.14 -1.63
N LEU A 620 -17.63 22.42 -1.34
CA LEU A 620 -18.66 22.86 -0.40
C LEU A 620 -20.06 22.39 -0.83
N GLN A 621 -20.37 22.39 -2.14
CA GLN A 621 -21.66 21.96 -2.65
C GLN A 621 -22.03 20.53 -2.22
N ASN A 622 -21.04 19.65 -2.02
CA ASN A 622 -21.22 18.27 -1.59
C ASN A 622 -21.01 18.06 -0.07
N TYR A 623 -21.20 19.09 0.76
CA TYR A 623 -20.88 19.06 2.20
C TYR A 623 -21.41 17.84 2.98
N LYS A 624 -22.54 17.24 2.56
CA LYS A 624 -23.12 16.05 3.21
C LYS A 624 -22.35 14.75 2.95
N GLY A 625 -21.66 14.65 1.81
CA GLY A 625 -20.82 13.50 1.47
C GLY A 625 -19.36 13.65 1.89
N ASN A 626 -18.96 14.86 2.27
CA ASN A 626 -17.62 15.19 2.73
C ASN A 626 -17.38 14.74 4.17
N SER A 627 -16.11 14.49 4.52
CA SER A 627 -15.73 14.36 5.93
C SER A 627 -15.69 15.72 6.63
N GLU A 628 -15.85 15.73 7.95
CA GLU A 628 -15.75 16.91 8.81
C GLU A 628 -14.49 17.74 8.50
N LEU A 629 -13.33 17.08 8.37
CA LEU A 629 -12.05 17.72 8.03
C LEU A 629 -12.02 18.41 6.66
N VAL A 630 -12.77 17.91 5.66
CA VAL A 630 -12.89 18.58 4.35
C VAL A 630 -13.73 19.85 4.50
N ASN A 631 -14.88 19.73 5.17
CA ASN A 631 -15.80 20.85 5.37
C ASN A 631 -15.15 21.96 6.21
N ASP A 632 -14.49 21.61 7.32
CA ASP A 632 -13.74 22.56 8.15
C ASP A 632 -12.60 23.23 7.38
N ALA A 633 -11.85 22.50 6.55
CA ALA A 633 -10.77 23.08 5.75
C ALA A 633 -11.29 24.09 4.72
N VAL A 634 -12.45 23.82 4.11
CA VAL A 634 -13.11 24.73 3.17
C VAL A 634 -13.64 25.99 3.88
N LEU A 635 -14.39 25.81 4.97
CA LEU A 635 -15.00 26.92 5.73
C LEU A 635 -13.93 27.80 6.38
N THR A 636 -12.84 27.23 6.88
CA THR A 636 -11.69 27.98 7.41
C THR A 636 -11.05 28.87 6.34
N MET A 637 -10.91 28.38 5.10
CA MET A 637 -10.36 29.20 4.01
C MET A 637 -11.31 30.35 3.63
N ILE A 638 -12.62 30.10 3.57
CA ILE A 638 -13.62 31.13 3.28
C ILE A 638 -13.61 32.22 4.37
N HIS A 639 -13.61 31.82 5.65
CA HIS A 639 -13.50 32.72 6.81
C HIS A 639 -12.27 33.63 6.71
N HIS A 640 -11.08 33.05 6.52
CA HIS A 640 -9.85 33.83 6.41
C HIS A 640 -9.85 34.81 5.24
N ILE A 641 -10.53 34.51 4.13
CA ILE A 641 -10.65 35.43 3.00
C ILE A 641 -11.62 36.58 3.32
N ILE A 642 -12.69 36.34 4.08
CA ILE A 642 -13.60 37.40 4.54
C ILE A 642 -12.87 38.35 5.50
N GLU A 643 -12.15 37.81 6.49
CA GLU A 643 -11.31 38.56 7.43
C GLU A 643 -10.27 39.43 6.69
N GLU A 644 -9.56 38.85 5.72
CA GLU A 644 -8.42 39.49 5.05
C GLU A 644 -8.81 40.43 3.89
N MET A 645 -10.01 40.28 3.32
CA MET A 645 -10.53 41.12 2.22
C MET A 645 -11.60 42.13 2.68
N GLY A 646 -12.02 42.11 3.95
CA GLY A 646 -12.92 43.11 4.55
C GLY A 646 -14.36 43.01 4.06
N ASN A 647 -15.04 41.88 4.33
CA ASN A 647 -16.48 41.66 4.10
C ASN A 647 -17.00 41.95 2.68
N SER A 648 -16.15 41.92 1.65
CA SER A 648 -16.58 42.05 0.26
C SER A 648 -17.07 40.71 -0.30
N SER A 649 -18.32 40.36 0.03
CA SER A 649 -19.02 39.15 -0.43
C SER A 649 -19.06 39.04 -1.97
N VAL A 650 -18.93 40.16 -2.67
CA VAL A 650 -18.87 40.35 -4.13
C VAL A 650 -17.87 39.40 -4.84
N PHE A 651 -16.80 38.96 -4.17
CA PHE A 651 -15.79 38.08 -4.78
C PHE A 651 -16.15 36.58 -4.77
N PHE A 652 -17.20 36.16 -4.07
CA PHE A 652 -17.57 34.74 -3.99
C PHE A 652 -18.36 34.25 -5.22
N PRO A 653 -17.97 33.12 -5.84
CA PRO A 653 -18.73 32.53 -6.93
C PRO A 653 -20.15 32.10 -6.50
N PRO A 654 -21.18 32.22 -7.37
CA PRO A 654 -22.59 31.96 -7.01
C PRO A 654 -22.90 30.59 -6.40
N ILE A 655 -22.06 29.58 -6.66
CA ILE A 655 -22.15 28.24 -6.08
C ILE A 655 -22.00 28.24 -4.54
N ILE A 656 -21.19 29.14 -3.99
CA ILE A 656 -20.99 29.28 -2.53
C ILE A 656 -22.22 29.90 -1.90
N PHE A 657 -22.70 31.04 -2.40
CA PHE A 657 -23.94 31.66 -1.96
C PHE A 657 -25.12 30.71 -2.01
N LYS A 658 -25.32 29.99 -3.14
CA LYS A 658 -26.38 28.98 -3.26
C LYS A 658 -26.25 27.88 -2.21
N THR A 659 -25.04 27.52 -1.80
CA THR A 659 -24.81 26.47 -0.79
C THR A 659 -25.04 27.01 0.62
N PHE A 660 -24.56 28.21 0.96
CA PHE A 660 -24.85 28.86 2.24
C PHE A 660 -26.33 29.17 2.43
N LEU A 661 -27.02 29.72 1.42
CA LEU A 661 -28.48 29.90 1.45
C LEU A 661 -29.21 28.57 1.71
N ASN A 662 -28.79 27.47 1.10
CA ASN A 662 -29.36 26.15 1.36
C ASN A 662 -29.10 25.65 2.80
N LEU A 663 -27.91 25.91 3.36
CA LEU A 663 -27.55 25.55 4.74
C LEU A 663 -28.40 26.35 5.74
N TYR A 664 -28.50 27.68 5.54
CA TYR A 664 -29.26 28.60 6.37
C TYR A 664 -30.77 28.30 6.35
N VAL A 665 -31.38 28.21 5.16
CA VAL A 665 -32.83 27.92 5.00
C VAL A 665 -33.22 26.58 5.63
N LYS A 666 -32.34 25.57 5.56
CA LYS A 666 -32.61 24.24 6.15
C LYS A 666 -32.18 24.13 7.62
N LYS A 667 -31.48 25.13 8.17
CA LYS A 667 -30.83 25.11 9.49
C LYS A 667 -29.89 23.90 9.68
N GLU A 668 -29.30 23.42 8.58
CA GLU A 668 -28.37 22.28 8.55
C GLU A 668 -26.94 22.75 8.82
N TYR A 669 -26.72 23.40 9.97
CA TYR A 669 -25.39 23.92 10.34
C TYR A 669 -24.40 22.77 10.56
N LEU A 670 -23.34 22.74 9.75
CA LEU A 670 -22.26 21.73 9.79
C LEU A 670 -21.59 21.62 11.18
N SER A 671 -21.41 22.76 11.85
CA SER A 671 -21.15 22.83 13.28
C SER A 671 -21.60 24.19 13.81
N LYS A 672 -21.80 24.31 15.13
CA LYS A 672 -22.12 25.60 15.80
C LYS A 672 -21.02 26.66 15.65
N LYS A 673 -19.82 26.30 15.20
CA LYS A 673 -18.73 27.26 14.97
C LYS A 673 -18.95 28.08 13.69
N TRP A 674 -19.71 27.54 12.74
CA TRP A 674 -19.85 28.09 11.41
C TRP A 674 -21.23 28.74 11.16
N SER A 675 -22.10 28.86 12.18
CA SER A 675 -23.35 29.61 12.06
C SER A 675 -23.09 31.06 11.68
N ASP A 676 -22.19 31.69 12.44
CA ASP A 676 -21.92 33.12 12.39
C ASP A 676 -21.34 33.48 11.01
N LEU A 677 -20.37 32.69 10.54
CA LEU A 677 -19.82 32.76 9.16
C LEU A 677 -20.89 32.61 8.06
N ILE A 678 -21.90 31.74 8.24
CA ILE A 678 -22.96 31.55 7.25
C ILE A 678 -23.91 32.75 7.24
N GLU A 679 -24.17 33.33 8.41
CA GLU A 679 -25.00 34.53 8.59
C GLU A 679 -24.28 35.77 8.02
N ASP A 680 -23.01 35.98 8.35
CA ASP A 680 -22.14 37.07 7.85
C ASP A 680 -21.94 37.11 6.32
N VAL A 681 -22.22 36.00 5.62
CA VAL A 681 -22.11 35.92 4.13
C VAL A 681 -23.48 36.06 3.44
N ILE A 682 -24.58 35.91 4.18
CA ILE A 682 -25.95 35.98 3.64
C ILE A 682 -26.62 37.33 3.94
N LEU A 683 -26.34 37.90 5.12
CA LEU A 683 -26.91 39.14 5.65
C LEU A 683 -26.05 40.36 5.27
#